data_AF-A0A8S1CFZ4-F1
#
_entry.id   AF-A0A8S1CFZ4-F1
#
_cell.length_a   1.000
_cell.length_b   1.000
_cell.length_c   1.000
_cell.angle_alpha   90.00
_cell.angle_beta   90.00
_cell.angle_gamma   90.00
#
_symmetry.space_group_name_H-M   'P 1'
#
loop_
_entity.id
_entity.type
_entity.pdbx_description
1 polymer ?
#
loop_
_entity_poly.entity_id
_entity_poly.type
_entity_poly.pdbx_seq_one_letter_code
_entity_poly.pdbx_strand_id
1 'polypeptide(L)'
;MASDYYLELSNNPIKFEAVSQVTNVFFDESNKQVFAVRSGGVTGVVVKGPTEELSTSFRMEDKGPVISIKFSQDQRVLAIQRSKTSVEFLNFLNGIDCLEYSQSCKGKNNTIIGFIWTSPNEIVFVTDHGIELFQVIPERRSLKPLKNLTININWFVYCNNSKLLLLSSGAYGNSIQPLLFKKGGFLKLNKFEIELPAVPKTPPKLCLLERDVTLAMVYGQACVIVLRHIPPRVDRGPGAEVLIYTMEKMLTAKKSHLLALDKTGRFAVNVVDNLIIVHHQASKTSMIFDINLPGETDGYVTFHQPVTIPLPIKPFTLRVPSVQVSSDMAEVSCELYSPNWVVFQPDIVIDAKLGCLWRVELCLGNLATVLVDKCRLVDCLVQRVAGKLVLLNVLRHLLDPLIGTNLGVVAEVFDHLNEVYRTFLEIEMQSQMATPASTSPFSRPPSGPLTTSPRAAVVIDQSDMYTSVFVPIAEKAEGAAGKFVVAVLIEYVRSLGDNRIPVQHYLYELLINTMVHRKAFFQLHQLLQYHVVSDSKPLACLLLSLENIYPAAHQLALDMLKRLGTANEEIVEVLLSKKQILDALRFIRGNGTVEQASARKFLEAARNTGDDNIFYSVFKFFEQRNEQLRGGPNFTKGDISNKSLSAEQH
;
A
#
# COMPACT_ATOMS: atom_id res chain seq x y z
N MET A 1 20.67 16.90 -10.47
CA MET A 1 19.64 17.91 -10.13
C MET A 1 18.35 17.13 -9.94
N ALA A 2 17.78 17.13 -8.73
CA ALA A 2 16.49 16.47 -8.50
C ALA A 2 15.46 17.17 -9.38
N SER A 3 14.68 16.40 -10.13
CA SER A 3 13.59 16.96 -10.93
C SER A 3 12.46 17.39 -10.00
N ASP A 4 12.02 18.66 -10.10
CA ASP A 4 10.98 19.27 -9.26
C ASP A 4 9.55 18.76 -9.56
N TYR A 5 9.39 17.50 -9.99
CA TYR A 5 8.11 16.93 -10.43
C TYR A 5 7.82 15.64 -9.70
N TYR A 6 6.59 15.49 -9.19
CA TYR A 6 6.14 14.26 -8.55
C TYR A 6 5.20 13.42 -9.43
N LEU A 7 4.82 13.91 -10.62
CA LEU A 7 4.08 13.16 -11.63
C LEU A 7 4.86 13.10 -12.93
N GLU A 8 4.80 11.97 -13.61
CA GLU A 8 5.28 11.82 -14.98
C GLU A 8 4.29 11.04 -15.84
N LEU A 9 4.44 11.16 -17.16
CA LEU A 9 3.73 10.28 -18.09
C LEU A 9 4.59 9.05 -18.34
N SER A 10 3.93 7.90 -18.51
CA SER A 10 4.59 6.63 -18.85
C SER A 10 5.57 6.80 -20.01
N ASN A 11 6.82 6.35 -19.83
CA ASN A 11 7.90 6.55 -20.81
C ASN A 11 7.58 6.02 -22.21
N ASN A 12 6.78 4.95 -22.30
CA ASN A 12 6.39 4.29 -23.55
C ASN A 12 4.87 4.46 -23.77
N PRO A 13 4.42 5.54 -24.46
CA PRO A 13 3.02 5.70 -24.80
C PRO A 13 2.54 4.67 -25.81
N ILE A 14 1.27 4.31 -25.71
CA ILE A 14 0.58 3.57 -26.77
C ILE A 14 0.32 4.56 -27.92
N LYS A 15 1.00 4.34 -29.05
CA LYS A 15 0.83 5.14 -30.27
C LYS A 15 -0.23 4.53 -31.18
N PHE A 16 -1.11 5.37 -31.69
CA PHE A 16 -2.19 5.02 -32.62
C PHE A 16 -2.34 6.09 -33.72
N GLU A 17 -3.13 5.79 -34.75
CA GLU A 17 -3.39 6.73 -35.84
C GLU A 17 -4.19 7.93 -35.33
N ALA A 18 -3.65 9.12 -35.50
CA ALA A 18 -4.27 10.36 -35.01
C ALA A 18 -5.62 10.62 -35.69
N VAL A 19 -6.51 11.30 -34.95
CA VAL A 19 -7.81 11.71 -35.47
C VAL A 19 -7.63 12.63 -36.67
N SER A 20 -8.36 12.34 -37.74
CA SER A 20 -8.28 13.08 -39.00
C SER A 20 -9.67 13.20 -39.63
N GLN A 21 -9.78 13.80 -40.82
CA GLN A 21 -11.06 13.85 -41.54
C GLN A 21 -11.59 12.46 -41.92
N VAL A 22 -10.69 11.45 -42.01
CA VAL A 22 -11.03 10.08 -42.40
C VAL A 22 -10.88 9.08 -41.26
N THR A 23 -10.24 9.47 -40.15
CA THR A 23 -9.92 8.56 -39.03
C THR A 23 -10.60 9.05 -37.75
N ASN A 24 -11.48 8.23 -37.18
CA ASN A 24 -12.11 8.45 -35.89
C ASN A 24 -11.45 7.59 -34.82
N VAL A 25 -11.37 8.09 -33.59
CA VAL A 25 -10.71 7.41 -32.47
C VAL A 25 -11.71 7.15 -31.35
N PHE A 26 -11.76 5.91 -30.86
CA PHE A 26 -12.63 5.50 -29.74
C PHE A 26 -11.80 4.83 -28.65
N PHE A 27 -12.28 4.89 -27.41
CA PHE A 27 -11.63 4.25 -26.28
C PHE A 27 -12.57 3.26 -25.58
N ASP A 28 -12.07 2.04 -25.37
CA ASP A 28 -12.72 1.01 -24.59
C ASP A 28 -12.15 1.01 -23.17
N GLU A 29 -12.92 1.57 -22.25
CA GLU A 29 -12.56 1.69 -20.84
C GLU A 29 -12.45 0.35 -20.10
N SER A 30 -13.10 -0.71 -20.59
CA SER A 30 -13.08 -2.03 -19.94
C SER A 30 -11.77 -2.74 -20.21
N ASN A 31 -11.30 -2.71 -21.46
CA ASN A 31 -10.08 -3.37 -21.91
C ASN A 31 -8.87 -2.41 -21.99
N LYS A 32 -9.09 -1.10 -21.77
CA LYS A 32 -8.10 -0.03 -21.93
C LYS A 32 -7.49 0.03 -23.33
N GLN A 33 -8.32 -0.20 -24.35
CA GLN A 33 -7.92 -0.24 -25.77
C GLN A 33 -8.34 1.02 -26.51
N VAL A 34 -7.52 1.47 -27.45
CA VAL A 34 -7.84 2.55 -28.40
C VAL A 34 -8.13 1.95 -29.77
N PHE A 35 -9.23 2.38 -30.38
CA PHE A 35 -9.65 1.99 -31.73
C PHE A 35 -9.48 3.18 -32.66
N ALA A 36 -8.62 3.06 -33.68
CA ALA A 36 -8.56 3.98 -34.80
C ALA A 36 -9.34 3.37 -35.98
N VAL A 37 -10.44 4.03 -36.36
CA VAL A 37 -11.37 3.58 -37.39
C VAL A 37 -11.26 4.52 -38.59
N ARG A 38 -10.74 4.01 -39.70
CA ARG A 38 -10.54 4.77 -40.94
C ARG A 38 -11.65 4.48 -41.94
N SER A 39 -12.36 5.53 -42.37
CA SER A 39 -13.39 5.50 -43.41
C SER A 39 -12.77 5.80 -44.79
N GLY A 40 -13.27 5.14 -45.85
CA GLY A 40 -12.70 5.29 -47.20
C GLY A 40 -12.94 4.09 -48.14
N GLY A 41 -14.11 3.46 -48.09
CA GLY A 41 -14.50 2.33 -48.95
C GLY A 41 -14.48 0.98 -48.23
N VAL A 42 -13.35 0.62 -47.60
CA VAL A 42 -13.27 -0.49 -46.64
C VAL A 42 -12.85 0.09 -45.31
N THR A 43 -13.64 -0.13 -44.26
CA THR A 43 -13.33 0.43 -42.94
C THR A 43 -12.19 -0.36 -42.29
N GLY A 44 -11.01 0.25 -42.23
CA GLY A 44 -9.86 -0.31 -41.51
C GLY A 44 -9.96 0.04 -40.03
N VAL A 45 -9.79 -0.95 -39.16
CA VAL A 45 -9.77 -0.75 -37.72
C VAL A 45 -8.43 -1.21 -37.18
N VAL A 46 -7.73 -0.31 -36.50
CA VAL A 46 -6.50 -0.61 -35.75
C VAL A 46 -6.79 -0.45 -34.28
N VAL A 47 -6.61 -1.53 -33.53
CA VAL A 47 -6.82 -1.60 -32.09
C VAL A 47 -5.46 -1.70 -31.41
N LYS A 48 -5.22 -0.80 -30.46
CA LYS A 48 -4.00 -0.78 -29.65
C LYS A 48 -4.37 -0.87 -28.19
N GLY A 49 -3.88 -1.91 -27.52
CA GLY A 49 -4.10 -2.16 -26.10
C GLY A 49 -2.81 -2.02 -25.28
N PRO A 50 -2.90 -2.22 -23.95
CA PRO A 50 -1.75 -2.16 -23.06
C PRO A 50 -0.75 -3.31 -23.27
N THR A 51 -1.19 -4.40 -23.91
CA THR A 51 -0.35 -5.55 -24.28
C THR A 51 -0.49 -5.82 -25.79
N GLU A 52 0.48 -6.55 -26.35
CA GLU A 52 0.43 -6.96 -27.77
C GLU A 52 -0.77 -7.89 -28.06
N GLU A 53 -1.15 -8.75 -27.12
CA GLU A 53 -2.33 -9.64 -27.23
C GLU A 53 -3.65 -8.86 -27.36
N LEU A 54 -3.70 -7.66 -26.77
CA LEU A 54 -4.83 -6.75 -26.83
C LEU A 54 -4.71 -5.75 -28.01
N SER A 55 -3.76 -5.97 -28.91
CA SER A 55 -3.57 -5.16 -30.10
C SER A 55 -3.84 -5.98 -31.35
N THR A 56 -4.70 -5.48 -32.23
CA THR A 56 -5.09 -6.18 -33.46
C THR A 56 -5.44 -5.19 -34.57
N SER A 57 -5.43 -5.64 -35.81
CA SER A 57 -5.88 -4.84 -36.95
C SER A 57 -6.73 -5.69 -37.87
N PHE A 58 -7.84 -5.14 -38.32
CA PHE A 58 -8.79 -5.84 -39.16
C PHE A 58 -9.54 -4.87 -40.07
N ARG A 59 -10.35 -5.44 -40.98
CA ARG A 59 -11.19 -4.68 -41.90
C ARG A 59 -12.64 -5.10 -41.72
N MET A 60 -13.54 -4.14 -41.82
CA MET A 60 -14.99 -4.36 -41.79
C MET A 60 -15.68 -3.60 -42.92
N GLU A 61 -16.90 -3.98 -43.24
CA GLU A 61 -17.72 -3.29 -44.24
C GLU A 61 -18.03 -1.86 -43.80
N ASP A 62 -18.00 -0.93 -44.75
CA ASP A 62 -18.33 0.47 -44.51
C ASP A 62 -19.85 0.67 -44.59
N LYS A 63 -20.52 0.54 -43.43
CA LYS A 63 -21.96 0.76 -43.24
C LYS A 63 -22.27 2.13 -42.61
N GLY A 64 -21.40 3.12 -42.83
CA GLY A 64 -21.57 4.47 -42.28
C GLY A 64 -20.91 4.67 -40.91
N PRO A 65 -21.14 5.83 -40.29
CA PRO A 65 -20.36 6.31 -39.16
C PRO A 65 -20.54 5.44 -37.90
N VAL A 66 -19.42 5.18 -37.22
CA VAL A 66 -19.39 4.49 -35.93
C VAL A 66 -19.59 5.50 -34.80
N ILE A 67 -20.50 5.19 -33.87
CA ILE A 67 -20.76 5.98 -32.65
C ILE A 67 -19.94 5.43 -31.49
N SER A 68 -19.88 4.11 -31.34
CA SER A 68 -19.12 3.43 -30.30
C SER A 68 -18.71 2.04 -30.79
N ILE A 69 -17.51 1.58 -30.41
CA ILE A 69 -16.96 0.28 -30.76
C ILE A 69 -16.14 -0.25 -29.59
N LYS A 70 -16.42 -1.48 -29.14
CA LYS A 70 -15.73 -2.10 -27.98
C LYS A 70 -15.69 -3.61 -28.11
N PHE A 71 -14.62 -4.23 -27.63
CA PHE A 71 -14.52 -5.69 -27.54
C PHE A 71 -15.15 -6.21 -26.24
N SER A 72 -15.65 -7.43 -26.27
CA SER A 72 -15.90 -8.21 -25.05
C SER A 72 -14.60 -8.38 -24.25
N GLN A 73 -14.71 -8.63 -22.95
CA GLN A 73 -13.54 -8.74 -22.06
C GLN A 73 -12.57 -9.87 -22.46
N ASP A 74 -13.05 -10.89 -23.16
CA ASP A 74 -12.26 -12.02 -23.67
C ASP A 74 -11.84 -11.85 -25.15
N GLN A 75 -12.08 -10.67 -25.74
CA GLN A 75 -11.75 -10.33 -27.14
C GLN A 75 -12.43 -11.22 -28.20
N ARG A 76 -13.52 -11.93 -27.84
CA ARG A 76 -14.22 -12.86 -28.75
C ARG A 76 -15.39 -12.25 -29.50
N VAL A 77 -15.92 -11.13 -29.04
CA VAL A 77 -17.06 -10.46 -29.68
C VAL A 77 -16.78 -8.97 -29.78
N LEU A 78 -16.91 -8.42 -30.97
CA LEU A 78 -16.84 -6.99 -31.22
C LEU A 78 -18.27 -6.43 -31.26
N ALA A 79 -18.56 -5.42 -30.44
CA ALA A 79 -19.82 -4.68 -30.48
C ALA A 79 -19.60 -3.32 -31.15
N ILE A 80 -20.48 -2.98 -32.10
CA ILE A 80 -20.40 -1.75 -32.89
C ILE A 80 -21.78 -1.06 -32.86
N GLN A 81 -21.81 0.19 -32.45
CA GLN A 81 -23.00 1.03 -32.51
C GLN A 81 -22.86 1.99 -33.69
N ARG A 82 -23.65 1.78 -34.75
CA ARG A 82 -23.82 2.74 -35.88
C ARG A 82 -25.17 3.45 -35.85
N SER A 83 -26.16 2.82 -35.22
CA SER A 83 -27.51 3.34 -35.06
C SER A 83 -27.75 3.87 -33.65
N LYS A 84 -28.73 4.78 -33.51
CA LYS A 84 -29.23 5.23 -32.20
C LYS A 84 -30.13 4.20 -31.53
N THR A 85 -30.57 3.15 -32.22
CA THR A 85 -31.58 2.20 -31.71
C THR A 85 -31.09 0.76 -31.65
N SER A 86 -29.91 0.45 -32.20
CA SER A 86 -29.38 -0.91 -32.25
C SER A 86 -27.86 -0.96 -32.16
N VAL A 87 -27.35 -2.11 -31.69
CA VAL A 87 -25.93 -2.45 -31.65
C VAL A 87 -25.72 -3.71 -32.50
N GLU A 88 -24.69 -3.67 -33.34
CA GLU A 88 -24.21 -4.76 -34.19
C GLU A 88 -23.12 -5.54 -33.48
N PHE A 89 -23.02 -6.83 -33.77
CA PHE A 89 -22.09 -7.76 -33.18
C PHE A 89 -21.39 -8.59 -34.25
N LEU A 90 -20.08 -8.73 -34.08
CA LEU A 90 -19.21 -9.56 -34.90
C LEU A 90 -18.48 -10.55 -34.00
N ASN A 91 -18.51 -11.83 -34.34
CA ASN A 91 -17.69 -12.82 -33.66
C ASN A 91 -16.23 -12.68 -34.13
N PHE A 92 -15.30 -12.79 -33.19
CA PHE A 92 -13.87 -12.59 -33.37
C PHE A 92 -13.09 -13.83 -32.89
N LEU A 93 -13.38 -14.99 -33.49
CA LEU A 93 -12.70 -16.25 -33.20
C LEU A 93 -11.66 -16.51 -34.31
N ASN A 94 -10.39 -16.19 -34.05
CA ASN A 94 -9.26 -16.27 -35.01
C ASN A 94 -9.35 -15.29 -36.20
N GLY A 95 -10.03 -14.17 -36.03
CA GLY A 95 -10.28 -13.17 -37.07
C GLY A 95 -11.75 -12.75 -37.11
N ILE A 96 -12.09 -11.83 -38.01
CA ILE A 96 -13.48 -11.38 -38.20
C ILE A 96 -14.30 -12.45 -38.91
N ASP A 97 -15.38 -12.88 -38.28
CA ASP A 97 -16.47 -13.59 -38.95
C ASP A 97 -17.18 -12.64 -39.92
N CYS A 98 -17.50 -13.09 -41.13
CA CYS A 98 -18.21 -12.28 -42.13
C CYS A 98 -19.69 -12.05 -41.78
N LEU A 99 -20.22 -12.77 -40.78
CA LEU A 99 -21.65 -12.77 -40.47
C LEU A 99 -21.95 -11.97 -39.21
N GLU A 100 -22.60 -10.83 -39.43
CA GLU A 100 -23.05 -9.88 -38.41
C GLU A 100 -24.43 -10.24 -37.86
N TYR A 101 -24.68 -9.87 -36.61
CA TYR A 101 -26.00 -9.90 -35.99
C TYR A 101 -26.24 -8.63 -35.19
N SER A 102 -27.50 -8.17 -35.11
CA SER A 102 -27.84 -6.91 -34.45
C SER A 102 -28.91 -7.11 -33.39
N GLN A 103 -28.81 -6.35 -32.29
CA GLN A 103 -29.85 -6.27 -31.28
C GLN A 103 -30.36 -4.82 -31.20
N SER A 104 -31.66 -4.64 -31.44
CA SER A 104 -32.34 -3.37 -31.21
C SER A 104 -32.83 -3.26 -29.78
N CYS A 105 -32.93 -2.03 -29.26
CA CYS A 105 -33.59 -1.76 -27.98
C CYS A 105 -35.07 -2.15 -28.04
N LYS A 106 -35.66 -2.54 -26.90
CA LYS A 106 -37.04 -3.05 -26.87
C LYS A 106 -38.10 -1.99 -27.19
N GLY A 107 -37.84 -0.73 -26.83
CA GLY A 107 -38.74 0.38 -27.11
C GLY A 107 -38.55 0.94 -28.51
N LYS A 108 -39.63 1.13 -29.27
CA LYS A 108 -39.59 1.63 -30.66
C LYS A 108 -39.00 3.04 -30.81
N ASN A 109 -39.10 3.86 -29.76
CA ASN A 109 -38.63 5.25 -29.73
C ASN A 109 -37.43 5.45 -28.80
N ASN A 110 -36.91 4.38 -28.18
CA ASN A 110 -35.80 4.51 -27.24
C ASN A 110 -34.51 4.79 -28.01
N THR A 111 -33.67 5.64 -27.45
CA THR A 111 -32.34 5.92 -27.99
C THR A 111 -31.27 5.36 -27.07
N ILE A 112 -30.31 4.63 -27.64
CA ILE A 112 -29.15 4.07 -26.94
C ILE A 112 -28.14 5.20 -26.74
N ILE A 113 -27.97 5.61 -25.48
CA ILE A 113 -26.95 6.56 -25.04
C ILE A 113 -25.57 5.91 -25.14
N GLY A 114 -25.47 4.61 -24.81
CA GLY A 114 -24.26 3.82 -24.97
C GLY A 114 -24.42 2.39 -24.48
N PHE A 115 -23.35 1.60 -24.60
CA PHE A 115 -23.32 0.21 -24.14
C PHE A 115 -22.05 -0.13 -23.37
N ILE A 116 -22.17 -1.15 -22.50
CA ILE A 116 -21.13 -1.58 -21.57
C ILE A 116 -21.06 -3.11 -21.53
N TRP A 117 -19.85 -3.66 -21.65
CA TRP A 117 -19.56 -5.07 -21.36
C TRP A 117 -19.34 -5.26 -19.86
N THR A 118 -20.24 -5.97 -19.18
CA THR A 118 -20.12 -6.23 -17.73
C THR A 118 -19.35 -7.52 -17.43
N SER A 119 -19.51 -8.51 -18.31
CA SER A 119 -18.81 -9.80 -18.31
C SER A 119 -18.47 -10.19 -19.76
N PRO A 120 -17.63 -11.22 -20.02
CA PRO A 120 -17.28 -11.62 -21.39
C PRO A 120 -18.48 -11.85 -22.33
N ASN A 121 -19.58 -12.40 -21.81
CA ASN A 121 -20.80 -12.68 -22.58
C ASN A 121 -22.01 -11.86 -22.12
N GLU A 122 -21.80 -10.76 -21.38
CA GLU A 122 -22.89 -9.93 -20.86
C GLU A 122 -22.70 -8.47 -21.25
N ILE A 123 -23.72 -7.92 -21.89
CA ILE A 123 -23.72 -6.54 -22.39
C ILE A 123 -24.97 -5.81 -21.91
N VAL A 124 -24.78 -4.56 -21.52
CA VAL A 124 -25.85 -3.66 -21.07
C VAL A 124 -26.02 -2.55 -22.08
N PHE A 125 -27.24 -2.35 -22.56
CA PHE A 125 -27.62 -1.16 -23.30
C PHE A 125 -28.17 -0.14 -22.31
N VAL A 126 -27.62 1.07 -22.34
CA VAL A 126 -28.13 2.21 -21.61
C VAL A 126 -28.89 3.09 -22.60
N THR A 127 -30.19 3.23 -22.37
CA THR A 127 -31.10 4.04 -23.19
C THR A 127 -31.60 5.26 -22.42
N ASP A 128 -32.17 6.22 -23.12
CA ASP A 128 -32.92 7.33 -22.52
C ASP A 128 -34.07 6.90 -21.59
N HIS A 129 -34.65 5.71 -21.79
CA HIS A 129 -35.76 5.19 -21.00
C HIS A 129 -35.39 4.10 -19.99
N GLY A 130 -34.11 3.73 -19.87
CA GLY A 130 -33.68 2.72 -18.90
C GLY A 130 -32.47 1.91 -19.34
N ILE A 131 -32.24 0.78 -18.67
CA ILE A 131 -31.20 -0.17 -19.05
C ILE A 131 -31.78 -1.54 -19.44
N GLU A 132 -31.12 -2.19 -20.39
CA GLU A 132 -31.44 -3.52 -20.88
C GLU A 132 -30.18 -4.40 -20.82
N LEU A 133 -30.17 -5.42 -19.96
CA LEU A 133 -29.07 -6.38 -19.82
C LEU A 133 -29.36 -7.61 -20.69
N PHE A 134 -28.39 -7.97 -21.51
CA PHE A 134 -28.43 -9.12 -22.40
C PHE A 134 -27.26 -10.06 -22.18
N GLN A 135 -27.50 -11.35 -22.40
CA GLN A 135 -26.46 -12.35 -22.58
C GLN A 135 -26.22 -12.53 -24.08
N VAL A 136 -24.97 -12.35 -24.51
CA VAL A 136 -24.55 -12.61 -25.89
C VAL A 136 -24.28 -14.11 -26.04
N ILE A 137 -24.85 -14.72 -27.06
CA ILE A 137 -24.66 -16.14 -27.40
C ILE A 137 -24.02 -16.21 -28.79
N PRO A 138 -22.68 -16.18 -28.88
CA PRO A 138 -21.95 -16.11 -30.16
C PRO A 138 -22.32 -17.25 -31.12
N GLU A 139 -22.54 -18.47 -30.61
CA GLU A 139 -22.85 -19.66 -31.41
C GLU A 139 -24.23 -19.57 -32.07
N ARG A 140 -25.18 -18.87 -31.41
CA ARG A 140 -26.53 -18.63 -31.92
C ARG A 140 -26.68 -17.28 -32.61
N ARG A 141 -25.62 -16.45 -32.64
CA ARG A 141 -25.62 -15.08 -33.17
C ARG A 141 -26.84 -14.28 -32.73
N SER A 142 -27.14 -14.35 -31.45
CA SER A 142 -28.33 -13.74 -30.86
C SER A 142 -28.07 -13.35 -29.42
N LEU A 143 -28.90 -12.42 -28.93
CA LEU A 143 -28.85 -11.92 -27.56
C LEU A 143 -30.07 -12.44 -26.80
N LYS A 144 -29.85 -13.00 -25.61
CA LYS A 144 -30.91 -13.39 -24.69
C LYS A 144 -31.11 -12.29 -23.65
N PRO A 145 -32.31 -11.68 -23.53
CA PRO A 145 -32.56 -10.69 -22.49
C PRO A 145 -32.50 -11.34 -21.10
N LEU A 146 -31.77 -10.72 -20.17
CA LEU A 146 -31.64 -11.19 -18.80
C LEU A 146 -32.47 -10.35 -17.83
N LYS A 147 -32.29 -9.02 -17.84
CA LYS A 147 -32.93 -8.11 -16.89
C LYS A 147 -33.08 -6.72 -17.50
N ASN A 148 -34.07 -5.95 -17.08
CA ASN A 148 -34.22 -4.55 -17.48
C ASN A 148 -34.55 -3.67 -16.27
N LEU A 149 -34.42 -2.36 -16.44
CA LEU A 149 -34.85 -1.36 -15.48
C LEU A 149 -35.26 -0.10 -16.23
N THR A 150 -36.50 0.33 -16.05
CA THR A 150 -37.05 1.53 -16.69
C THR A 150 -36.85 2.75 -15.80
N ILE A 151 -36.03 3.70 -16.24
CA ILE A 151 -35.74 4.99 -15.59
C ILE A 151 -35.42 5.99 -16.70
N ASN A 152 -35.86 7.24 -16.60
CA ASN A 152 -35.42 8.28 -17.52
C ASN A 152 -33.96 8.65 -17.24
N ILE A 153 -33.07 8.47 -18.22
CA ILE A 153 -31.63 8.60 -18.08
C ILE A 153 -31.12 9.79 -18.90
N ASN A 154 -30.44 10.71 -18.22
CA ASN A 154 -29.79 11.86 -18.86
C ASN A 154 -28.39 11.50 -19.38
N TRP A 155 -27.61 10.78 -18.58
CA TRP A 155 -26.26 10.30 -18.87
C TRP A 155 -25.90 9.16 -17.90
N PHE A 156 -24.82 8.44 -18.18
CA PHE A 156 -24.34 7.35 -17.32
C PHE A 156 -22.82 7.36 -17.18
N VAL A 157 -22.31 6.81 -16.08
CA VAL A 157 -20.87 6.58 -15.85
C VAL A 157 -20.68 5.17 -15.33
N TYR A 158 -19.75 4.42 -15.92
CA TYR A 158 -19.45 3.04 -15.53
C TYR A 158 -18.02 2.91 -15.03
N CYS A 159 -17.81 2.10 -14.00
CA CYS A 159 -16.47 1.73 -13.55
C CYS A 159 -16.31 0.22 -13.58
N ASN A 160 -15.43 -0.26 -14.47
CA ASN A 160 -15.16 -1.68 -14.62
C ASN A 160 -14.55 -2.31 -13.35
N ASN A 161 -13.77 -1.54 -12.57
CA ASN A 161 -13.10 -2.04 -11.37
C ASN A 161 -14.09 -2.31 -10.22
N SER A 162 -15.07 -1.42 -10.01
CA SER A 162 -16.10 -1.58 -8.97
C SER A 162 -17.34 -2.32 -9.47
N LYS A 163 -17.46 -2.52 -10.79
CA LYS A 163 -18.68 -3.01 -11.48
C LYS A 163 -19.92 -2.16 -11.19
N LEU A 164 -19.71 -0.88 -10.85
CA LEU A 164 -20.76 0.07 -10.53
C LEU A 164 -21.11 0.91 -11.76
N LEU A 165 -22.40 1.05 -12.03
CA LEU A 165 -22.97 1.95 -13.02
C LEU A 165 -23.79 3.02 -12.31
N LEU A 166 -23.51 4.30 -12.59
CA LEU A 166 -24.34 5.40 -12.16
C LEU A 166 -25.25 5.83 -13.30
N LEU A 167 -26.54 5.98 -13.01
CA LEU A 167 -27.54 6.52 -13.91
C LEU A 167 -28.01 7.87 -13.39
N SER A 168 -27.83 8.92 -14.18
CA SER A 168 -28.36 10.25 -13.86
C SER A 168 -29.80 10.40 -14.30
N SER A 169 -30.63 10.99 -13.45
CA SER A 169 -32.04 11.27 -13.70
C SER A 169 -32.45 12.63 -13.11
N GLY A 170 -33.67 13.07 -13.42
CA GLY A 170 -34.25 14.30 -12.92
C GLY A 170 -33.87 15.55 -13.74
N ALA A 171 -34.56 16.66 -13.47
CA ALA A 171 -34.50 17.88 -14.29
C ALA A 171 -33.11 18.55 -14.31
N TYR A 172 -32.33 18.40 -13.23
CA TYR A 172 -30.99 18.97 -13.11
C TYR A 172 -29.86 17.95 -13.30
N GLY A 173 -30.19 16.67 -13.50
CA GLY A 173 -29.21 15.58 -13.63
C GLY A 173 -28.50 15.18 -12.34
N ASN A 174 -28.94 15.67 -11.18
CA ASN A 174 -28.29 15.44 -9.88
C ASN A 174 -28.86 14.24 -9.10
N SER A 175 -29.90 13.58 -9.62
CA SER A 175 -30.57 12.46 -8.96
C SER A 175 -29.97 11.15 -9.48
N ILE A 176 -29.11 10.51 -8.68
CA ILE A 176 -28.26 9.41 -9.12
C ILE A 176 -28.80 8.06 -8.63
N GLN A 177 -28.95 7.12 -9.56
CA GLN A 177 -29.31 5.74 -9.29
C GLN A 177 -28.11 4.82 -9.56
N PRO A 178 -27.43 4.30 -8.52
CA PRO A 178 -26.35 3.35 -8.70
C PRO A 178 -26.88 1.93 -8.90
N LEU A 179 -26.21 1.17 -9.77
CA LEU A 179 -26.45 -0.24 -10.03
C LEU A 179 -25.14 -1.01 -9.91
N LEU A 180 -25.11 -2.04 -9.07
CA LEU A 180 -23.96 -2.92 -8.91
C LEU A 180 -24.15 -4.19 -9.75
N PHE A 181 -23.29 -4.42 -10.72
CA PHE A 181 -23.35 -5.60 -11.59
C PHE A 181 -22.70 -6.82 -10.95
N LYS A 182 -23.35 -7.98 -11.15
CA LYS A 182 -22.84 -9.31 -10.84
C LYS A 182 -23.09 -10.22 -12.06
N LYS A 183 -22.49 -11.39 -12.07
CA LYS A 183 -22.77 -12.38 -13.13
C LYS A 183 -24.27 -12.68 -13.18
N GLY A 184 -24.87 -12.52 -14.36
CA GLY A 184 -26.28 -12.78 -14.63
C GLY A 184 -27.27 -11.69 -14.21
N GLY A 185 -26.82 -10.54 -13.66
CA GLY A 185 -27.75 -9.50 -13.23
C GLY A 185 -27.13 -8.28 -12.54
N PHE A 186 -27.97 -7.42 -11.99
CA PHE A 186 -27.54 -6.27 -11.20
C PHE A 186 -28.42 -6.07 -9.97
N LEU A 187 -27.81 -5.47 -8.94
CA LEU A 187 -28.45 -5.00 -7.72
C LEU A 187 -28.68 -3.49 -7.83
N LYS A 188 -29.92 -3.06 -7.62
CA LYS A 188 -30.28 -1.64 -7.53
C LYS A 188 -29.93 -1.13 -6.14
N LEU A 189 -29.04 -0.15 -6.04
CA LEU A 189 -28.63 0.43 -4.77
C LEU A 189 -29.54 1.61 -4.38
N ASN A 190 -29.32 2.19 -3.20
CA ASN A 190 -30.11 3.33 -2.76
C ASN A 190 -29.81 4.55 -3.63
N LYS A 191 -30.88 5.13 -4.17
CA LYS A 191 -30.82 6.38 -4.91
C LYS A 191 -30.38 7.51 -3.96
N PHE A 192 -29.53 8.41 -4.43
CA PHE A 192 -29.10 9.58 -3.68
C PHE A 192 -29.05 10.80 -4.60
N GLU A 193 -28.96 11.99 -4.01
CA GLU A 193 -28.85 13.23 -4.74
C GLU A 193 -27.50 13.90 -4.52
N ILE A 194 -26.91 14.37 -5.62
CA ILE A 194 -25.69 15.16 -5.58
C ILE A 194 -26.07 16.62 -5.29
N GLU A 195 -25.34 17.22 -4.37
CA GLU A 195 -25.56 18.59 -3.91
C GLU A 195 -25.07 19.60 -4.96
N LEU A 196 -25.97 20.42 -5.48
CA LEU A 196 -25.67 21.43 -6.49
C LEU A 196 -25.26 22.77 -5.82
N PRO A 197 -24.18 23.45 -6.28
CA PRO A 197 -23.75 24.73 -5.71
C PRO A 197 -24.77 25.86 -5.82
N ALA A 198 -25.54 25.85 -6.91
CA ALA A 198 -26.63 26.76 -7.20
C ALA A 198 -27.62 26.07 -8.13
N VAL A 199 -28.92 26.25 -7.86
CA VAL A 199 -29.99 25.78 -8.74
C VAL A 199 -30.35 26.94 -9.68
N PRO A 200 -30.19 26.80 -11.01
CA PRO A 200 -30.54 27.87 -11.94
C PRO A 200 -32.03 28.16 -11.89
N LYS A 201 -32.38 29.44 -12.09
CA LYS A 201 -33.78 29.87 -12.25
C LYS A 201 -34.34 29.31 -13.57
N THR A 202 -35.66 29.15 -13.60
CA THR A 202 -36.44 28.54 -14.70
C THR A 202 -36.11 29.09 -16.09
N PRO A 203 -36.10 28.25 -17.16
CA PRO A 203 -36.45 26.82 -17.20
C PRO A 203 -35.33 25.90 -16.70
N PRO A 204 -35.68 24.69 -16.19
CA PRO A 204 -34.67 23.74 -15.70
C PRO A 204 -33.77 23.27 -16.83
N LYS A 205 -32.47 23.51 -16.69
CA LYS A 205 -31.41 22.99 -17.56
C LYS A 205 -30.58 22.00 -16.77
N LEU A 206 -30.11 20.94 -17.45
CA LEU A 206 -29.19 19.99 -16.85
C LEU A 206 -27.96 20.71 -16.30
N CYS A 207 -27.70 20.55 -15.00
CA CYS A 207 -26.63 21.25 -14.29
C CYS A 207 -25.41 20.35 -14.10
N LEU A 208 -25.65 19.08 -13.78
CA LEU A 208 -24.61 18.08 -13.61
C LEU A 208 -24.50 17.25 -14.89
N LEU A 209 -23.31 17.24 -15.50
CA LEU A 209 -23.01 16.51 -16.73
C LEU A 209 -22.14 15.29 -16.45
N GLU A 210 -22.08 14.35 -17.39
CA GLU A 210 -21.22 13.15 -17.33
C GLU A 210 -19.76 13.49 -17.01
N ARG A 211 -19.21 14.51 -17.70
CA ARG A 211 -17.82 14.96 -17.52
C ARG A 211 -17.49 15.49 -16.12
N ASP A 212 -18.51 15.83 -15.33
CA ASP A 212 -18.33 16.37 -13.98
C ASP A 212 -18.26 15.23 -12.93
N VAL A 213 -18.58 13.99 -13.32
CA VAL A 213 -18.67 12.84 -12.43
C VAL A 213 -17.69 11.74 -12.84
N THR A 214 -16.92 11.27 -11.87
CA THR A 214 -15.93 10.22 -12.04
C THR A 214 -16.18 9.11 -11.02
N LEU A 215 -16.15 7.86 -11.46
CA LEU A 215 -16.18 6.69 -10.58
C LEU A 215 -14.79 6.09 -10.45
N ALA A 216 -14.30 5.98 -9.23
CA ALA A 216 -12.99 5.39 -8.96
C ALA A 216 -13.00 4.52 -7.70
N MET A 217 -12.02 3.63 -7.59
CA MET A 217 -11.72 2.91 -6.36
C MET A 217 -10.60 3.65 -5.64
N VAL A 218 -10.84 4.06 -4.40
CA VAL A 218 -9.86 4.75 -3.56
C VAL A 218 -9.82 4.01 -2.22
N TYR A 219 -8.64 3.54 -1.82
CA TYR A 219 -8.46 2.79 -0.56
C TYR A 219 -9.40 1.58 -0.41
N GLY A 220 -9.65 0.89 -1.53
CA GLY A 220 -10.53 -0.28 -1.57
C GLY A 220 -12.04 0.05 -1.51
N GLN A 221 -12.42 1.33 -1.47
CA GLN A 221 -13.81 1.77 -1.46
C GLN A 221 -14.19 2.39 -2.81
N ALA A 222 -15.42 2.13 -3.28
CA ALA A 222 -15.94 2.79 -4.47
C ALA A 222 -16.36 4.23 -4.11
N CYS A 223 -15.84 5.20 -4.86
CA CYS A 223 -16.07 6.62 -4.66
C CYS A 223 -16.69 7.24 -5.91
N VAL A 224 -17.70 8.07 -5.70
CA VAL A 224 -18.24 8.99 -6.71
C VAL A 224 -17.60 10.34 -6.49
N ILE A 225 -16.71 10.72 -7.41
CA ILE A 225 -15.95 11.96 -7.37
C ILE A 225 -16.65 12.96 -8.29
N VAL A 226 -17.06 14.10 -7.74
CA VAL A 226 -17.88 15.11 -8.43
C VAL A 226 -17.13 16.44 -8.45
N LEU A 227 -16.71 16.88 -9.62
CA LEU A 227 -16.15 18.21 -9.83
C LEU A 227 -17.28 19.23 -9.95
N ARG A 228 -17.26 20.28 -9.14
CA ARG A 228 -18.25 21.36 -9.24
C ARG A 228 -17.60 22.74 -9.23
N HIS A 229 -18.16 23.64 -10.05
CA HIS A 229 -17.80 25.05 -10.07
C HIS A 229 -18.68 25.84 -9.11
N ILE A 230 -18.05 26.56 -8.20
CA ILE A 230 -18.72 27.42 -7.23
C ILE A 230 -18.88 28.79 -7.89
N PRO A 231 -20.12 29.28 -8.08
CA PRO A 231 -20.34 30.62 -8.56
C PRO A 231 -19.85 31.64 -7.52
N PRO A 232 -19.37 32.82 -7.95
CA PRO A 232 -18.89 33.85 -7.03
C PRO A 232 -20.01 34.25 -6.06
N ARG A 233 -19.73 34.20 -4.76
CA ARG A 233 -20.61 34.72 -3.70
C ARG A 233 -19.95 35.97 -3.09
N VAL A 234 -20.74 36.79 -2.40
CA VAL A 234 -20.29 38.08 -1.83
C VAL A 234 -19.07 37.92 -0.90
N ASP A 235 -18.95 36.78 -0.21
CA ASP A 235 -17.87 36.50 0.77
C ASP A 235 -16.79 35.51 0.28
N ARG A 236 -16.98 34.87 -0.87
CA ARG A 236 -16.01 33.90 -1.44
C ARG A 236 -15.90 34.10 -2.94
N GLY A 237 -14.67 34.32 -3.40
CA GLY A 237 -14.32 34.40 -4.82
C GLY A 237 -14.73 33.14 -5.59
N PRO A 238 -14.79 33.22 -6.93
CA PRO A 238 -15.15 32.08 -7.76
C PRO A 238 -14.09 30.98 -7.60
N GLY A 239 -14.53 29.73 -7.50
CA GLY A 239 -13.64 28.59 -7.25
C GLY A 239 -14.25 27.29 -7.77
N ALA A 240 -13.48 26.21 -7.65
CA ALA A 240 -13.93 24.86 -7.91
C ALA A 240 -13.59 23.98 -6.71
N GLU A 241 -14.37 22.93 -6.54
CA GLU A 241 -14.17 21.96 -5.49
C GLU A 241 -14.54 20.56 -6.01
N VAL A 242 -13.98 19.55 -5.38
CA VAL A 242 -14.30 18.15 -5.67
C VAL A 242 -15.00 17.54 -4.47
N LEU A 243 -16.25 17.12 -4.66
CA LEU A 243 -16.99 16.36 -3.67
C LEU A 243 -16.76 14.86 -3.86
N ILE A 244 -16.63 14.13 -2.77
CA ILE A 244 -16.48 12.68 -2.79
C ILE A 244 -17.63 12.07 -2.00
N TYR A 245 -18.36 11.19 -2.67
CA TYR A 245 -19.35 10.31 -2.03
C TYR A 245 -18.77 8.91 -1.97
N THR A 246 -18.57 8.41 -0.75
CA THR A 246 -18.09 7.05 -0.52
C THR A 246 -19.28 6.09 -0.46
N MET A 247 -19.18 4.96 -1.17
CA MET A 247 -20.18 3.90 -1.15
C MET A 247 -20.03 3.04 0.12
N GLU A 248 -20.80 3.34 1.16
CA GLU A 248 -20.82 2.57 2.39
C GLU A 248 -21.50 1.21 2.17
N LYS A 249 -20.78 0.13 2.50
CA LYS A 249 -21.24 -1.27 2.37
C LYS A 249 -21.79 -1.61 0.97
N MET A 250 -21.38 -0.87 -0.06
CA MET A 250 -21.93 -0.95 -1.42
C MET A 250 -23.47 -0.84 -1.47
N LEU A 251 -24.07 -0.03 -0.60
CA LEU A 251 -25.53 0.16 -0.53
C LEU A 251 -25.92 1.64 -0.62
N THR A 252 -25.27 2.50 0.16
CA THR A 252 -25.58 3.92 0.28
C THR A 252 -24.36 4.78 -0.04
N ALA A 253 -24.55 5.81 -0.85
CA ALA A 253 -23.52 6.81 -1.07
C ALA A 253 -23.63 7.89 0.02
N LYS A 254 -22.56 8.12 0.78
CA LYS A 254 -22.48 9.18 1.79
C LYS A 254 -21.43 10.20 1.38
N LYS A 255 -21.76 11.48 1.45
CA LYS A 255 -20.80 12.57 1.30
C LYS A 255 -19.76 12.45 2.42
N SER A 256 -18.50 12.20 2.05
CA SER A 256 -17.44 11.85 2.99
C SER A 256 -16.32 12.89 2.98
N HIS A 257 -15.94 13.38 1.80
CA HIS A 257 -14.80 14.28 1.66
C HIS A 257 -15.07 15.43 0.69
N LEU A 258 -14.35 16.54 0.91
CA LEU A 258 -14.35 17.72 0.06
C LEU A 258 -12.91 18.16 -0.18
N LEU A 259 -12.53 18.31 -1.46
CA LEU A 259 -11.22 18.80 -1.87
C LEU A 259 -11.37 20.24 -2.36
N ALA A 260 -10.73 21.19 -1.67
CA ALA A 260 -10.72 22.58 -2.09
C ALA A 260 -9.68 22.79 -3.20
N LEU A 261 -10.07 23.34 -4.35
CA LEU A 261 -9.15 23.62 -5.46
C LEU A 261 -8.75 25.09 -5.56
N ASP A 262 -9.60 26.00 -5.07
CA ASP A 262 -9.42 27.47 -5.09
C ASP A 262 -9.01 28.05 -6.45
N LYS A 263 -9.38 27.35 -7.54
CA LYS A 263 -9.10 27.73 -8.92
C LYS A 263 -10.36 27.63 -9.77
N THR A 264 -10.38 28.34 -10.89
CA THR A 264 -11.44 28.26 -11.90
C THR A 264 -10.85 27.91 -13.25
N GLY A 265 -11.62 27.20 -14.08
CA GLY A 265 -11.15 26.75 -15.39
C GLY A 265 -11.54 25.31 -15.65
N ARG A 266 -10.84 24.67 -16.59
CA ARG A 266 -11.06 23.26 -16.92
C ARG A 266 -10.20 22.39 -16.03
N PHE A 267 -10.82 21.38 -15.43
CA PHE A 267 -10.14 20.37 -14.63
C PHE A 267 -10.36 18.97 -15.21
N ALA A 268 -9.42 18.09 -14.91
CA ALA A 268 -9.57 16.67 -15.11
C ALA A 268 -9.12 15.93 -13.85
N VAL A 269 -9.63 14.73 -13.64
CA VAL A 269 -9.35 13.94 -12.43
C VAL A 269 -8.79 12.58 -12.82
N ASN A 270 -7.67 12.19 -12.21
CA ASN A 270 -7.14 10.83 -12.23
C ASN A 270 -7.04 10.31 -10.79
N VAL A 271 -7.02 8.99 -10.64
CA VAL A 271 -6.69 8.32 -9.38
C VAL A 271 -5.46 7.46 -9.61
N VAL A 272 -4.37 7.74 -8.89
CA VAL A 272 -3.10 7.00 -9.01
C VAL A 272 -2.64 6.59 -7.63
N ASP A 273 -2.49 5.28 -7.40
CA ASP A 273 -2.04 4.72 -6.11
C ASP A 273 -2.83 5.25 -4.89
N ASN A 274 -4.16 5.26 -5.01
CA ASN A 274 -5.13 5.81 -4.04
C ASN A 274 -5.07 7.33 -3.81
N LEU A 275 -4.24 8.05 -4.56
CA LEU A 275 -4.23 9.51 -4.57
C LEU A 275 -5.17 10.05 -5.64
N ILE A 276 -5.92 11.10 -5.30
CA ILE A 276 -6.78 11.81 -6.24
C ILE A 276 -5.96 12.96 -6.82
N ILE A 277 -5.72 12.91 -8.12
CA ILE A 277 -4.97 13.91 -8.86
C ILE A 277 -5.95 14.79 -9.62
N VAL A 278 -5.91 16.09 -9.36
CA VAL A 278 -6.71 17.08 -10.07
C VAL A 278 -5.81 17.93 -10.95
N HIS A 279 -5.94 17.74 -12.26
CA HIS A 279 -5.21 18.48 -13.29
C HIS A 279 -5.94 19.78 -13.57
N HIS A 280 -5.25 20.91 -13.46
CA HIS A 280 -5.80 22.22 -13.81
C HIS A 280 -5.18 22.74 -15.10
N GLN A 281 -6.01 22.86 -16.15
CA GLN A 281 -5.52 23.15 -17.49
C GLN A 281 -4.91 24.56 -17.60
N ALA A 282 -5.57 25.58 -17.03
CA ALA A 282 -5.17 26.97 -17.21
C ALA A 282 -3.83 27.30 -16.52
N SER A 283 -3.57 26.71 -15.34
CA SER A 283 -2.27 26.88 -14.67
C SER A 283 -1.22 25.84 -15.08
N LYS A 284 -1.58 24.85 -15.90
CA LYS A 284 -0.71 23.73 -16.28
C LYS A 284 -0.07 23.02 -15.07
N THR A 285 -0.85 22.84 -14.00
CA THR A 285 -0.38 22.17 -12.76
C THR A 285 -1.34 21.07 -12.35
N SER A 286 -0.83 20.06 -11.68
CA SER A 286 -1.62 19.02 -11.01
C SER A 286 -1.61 19.24 -9.50
N MET A 287 -2.71 18.91 -8.84
CA MET A 287 -2.87 18.91 -7.39
C MET A 287 -3.07 17.46 -6.93
N ILE A 288 -2.40 17.06 -5.86
CA ILE A 288 -2.53 15.72 -5.28
C ILE A 288 -3.30 15.83 -3.98
N PHE A 289 -4.31 14.99 -3.80
CA PHE A 289 -5.06 14.84 -2.56
C PHE A 289 -5.00 13.40 -2.09
N ASP A 290 -4.87 13.24 -0.77
CA ASP A 290 -4.93 11.95 -0.10
C ASP A 290 -6.04 12.00 0.95
N ILE A 291 -7.13 11.27 0.71
CA ILE A 291 -8.28 11.25 1.62
C ILE A 291 -8.01 10.48 2.92
N ASN A 292 -6.91 9.74 3.00
CA ASN A 292 -6.49 9.02 4.21
C ASN A 292 -5.62 9.89 5.14
N LEU A 293 -5.09 11.02 4.66
CA LEU A 293 -4.42 11.98 5.53
C LEU A 293 -5.44 12.76 6.38
N PRO A 294 -5.04 13.23 7.57
CA PRO A 294 -5.92 14.03 8.41
C PRO A 294 -6.33 15.33 7.70
N GLY A 295 -7.60 15.70 7.84
CA GLY A 295 -8.18 16.94 7.33
C GLY A 295 -9.12 17.57 8.36
N GLU A 296 -9.48 18.84 8.14
CA GLU A 296 -10.45 19.53 8.99
C GLU A 296 -11.83 18.85 8.84
N THR A 297 -12.59 18.66 9.91
CA THR A 297 -13.86 17.93 9.85
C THR A 297 -14.95 18.70 10.57
N ASP A 298 -16.12 18.82 9.93
CA ASP A 298 -17.33 19.45 10.51
C ASP A 298 -18.24 18.44 11.24
N GLY A 299 -17.76 17.22 11.43
CA GLY A 299 -18.48 16.07 11.98
C GLY A 299 -19.20 15.21 10.93
N TYR A 300 -19.37 15.71 9.71
CA TYR A 300 -20.06 15.01 8.62
C TYR A 300 -19.16 14.79 7.40
N VAL A 301 -18.33 15.77 7.06
CA VAL A 301 -17.45 15.79 5.89
C VAL A 301 -16.05 16.22 6.33
N THR A 302 -15.03 15.55 5.77
CA THR A 302 -13.64 15.93 5.96
C THR A 302 -13.16 16.79 4.78
N PHE A 303 -12.65 17.97 5.11
CA PHE A 303 -12.07 18.95 4.21
C PHE A 303 -10.58 18.69 4.06
N HIS A 304 -10.15 18.53 2.82
CA HIS A 304 -8.78 18.21 2.47
C HIS A 304 -8.12 19.33 1.70
N GLN A 305 -6.87 19.60 2.08
CA GLN A 305 -5.94 20.43 1.33
C GLN A 305 -5.02 19.55 0.48
N PRO A 306 -4.44 20.09 -0.60
CA PRO A 306 -3.43 19.37 -1.37
C PRO A 306 -2.31 18.84 -0.46
N VAL A 307 -1.85 17.61 -0.72
CA VAL A 307 -0.77 16.95 0.04
C VAL A 307 0.49 17.81 0.01
N THR A 308 0.77 18.41 -1.15
CA THR A 308 1.91 19.30 -1.38
C THR A 308 1.53 20.40 -2.37
N ILE A 309 2.46 21.31 -2.63
CA ILE A 309 2.27 22.39 -3.61
C ILE A 309 1.92 21.84 -5.01
N PRO A 310 1.03 22.49 -5.76
CA PRO A 310 0.69 22.05 -7.11
C PRO A 310 1.88 22.20 -8.05
N LEU A 311 2.25 21.13 -8.76
CA LEU A 311 3.37 21.12 -9.72
C LEU A 311 2.91 20.60 -11.09
N PRO A 312 3.54 21.01 -12.19
CA PRO A 312 3.26 20.43 -13.51
C PRO A 312 3.70 18.96 -13.56
N ILE A 313 3.07 18.17 -14.43
CA ILE A 313 3.61 16.87 -14.85
C ILE A 313 4.97 17.10 -15.52
N LYS A 314 5.93 16.21 -15.26
CA LYS A 314 7.26 16.22 -15.88
C LYS A 314 7.15 16.36 -17.41
N PRO A 315 7.84 17.34 -18.02
CA PRO A 315 7.87 17.50 -19.48
C PRO A 315 8.20 16.20 -20.20
N PHE A 316 7.47 15.91 -21.27
CA PHE A 316 7.58 14.66 -22.01
C PHE A 316 8.02 14.93 -23.45
N THR A 317 9.04 14.21 -23.93
CA THR A 317 9.51 14.25 -25.31
C THR A 317 9.20 12.92 -26.01
N LEU A 318 8.59 13.01 -27.19
CA LEU A 318 8.34 11.87 -28.06
C LEU A 318 9.51 11.69 -29.02
N ARG A 319 10.02 10.46 -29.09
CA ARG A 319 10.91 10.04 -30.18
C ARG A 319 10.08 9.68 -31.40
N VAL A 320 10.34 10.36 -32.50
CA VAL A 320 9.67 10.19 -33.79
C VAL A 320 10.74 9.94 -34.86
N PRO A 321 10.52 9.04 -35.84
CA PRO A 321 11.45 8.87 -36.94
C PRO A 321 11.66 10.20 -37.68
N SER A 322 12.90 10.65 -37.84
CA SER A 322 13.17 11.89 -38.58
C SER A 322 13.00 11.67 -40.08
N VAL A 323 12.39 12.63 -40.77
CA VAL A 323 12.12 12.56 -42.22
C VAL A 323 13.39 12.86 -43.04
N GLN A 324 14.47 13.32 -42.41
CA GLN A 324 15.61 13.91 -43.11
C GLN A 324 16.91 13.09 -43.10
N VAL A 325 17.10 12.09 -42.23
CA VAL A 325 18.26 11.17 -42.27
C VAL A 325 17.85 9.80 -41.74
N SER A 326 18.10 8.73 -42.51
CA SER A 326 17.56 7.37 -42.33
C SER A 326 18.03 6.59 -41.09
N SER A 327 18.51 7.25 -40.03
CA SER A 327 18.90 6.60 -38.78
C SER A 327 18.74 7.45 -37.51
N ASP A 328 18.38 8.74 -37.60
CA ASP A 328 18.21 9.60 -36.43
C ASP A 328 16.75 9.75 -36.02
N MET A 329 16.49 9.59 -34.72
CA MET A 329 15.19 9.86 -34.09
C MET A 329 15.12 11.33 -33.69
N ALA A 330 14.11 12.07 -34.17
CA ALA A 330 13.85 13.42 -33.71
C ALA A 330 13.07 13.39 -32.39
N GLU A 331 13.49 14.22 -31.42
CA GLU A 331 12.76 14.41 -30.17
C GLU A 331 11.81 15.61 -30.28
N VAL A 332 10.50 15.34 -30.17
CA VAL A 332 9.44 16.35 -30.22
C VAL A 332 8.88 16.55 -28.83
N SER A 333 8.93 17.78 -28.31
CA SER A 333 8.31 18.10 -27.02
C SER A 333 6.78 18.07 -27.12
N CYS A 334 6.13 17.33 -26.23
CA CYS A 334 4.68 17.28 -26.15
C CYS A 334 4.12 18.48 -25.39
N GLU A 335 3.00 19.04 -25.87
CA GLU A 335 2.25 20.03 -25.09
C GLU A 335 1.45 19.34 -23.98
N LEU A 336 1.91 19.47 -22.74
CA LEU A 336 1.16 19.01 -21.58
C LEU A 336 -0.04 19.91 -21.29
N TYR A 337 -1.12 19.32 -20.77
CA TYR A 337 -2.41 19.99 -20.51
C TYR A 337 -3.06 20.56 -21.78
N SER A 338 -2.82 19.92 -22.92
CA SER A 338 -3.41 20.26 -24.22
C SER A 338 -4.95 20.27 -24.12
N PRO A 339 -5.64 21.18 -24.82
CA PRO A 339 -7.10 21.23 -24.85
C PRO A 339 -7.74 20.02 -25.52
N ASN A 340 -6.94 19.15 -26.14
CA ASN A 340 -7.39 17.91 -26.76
C ASN A 340 -7.25 16.70 -25.82
N TRP A 341 -6.73 16.90 -24.60
CA TRP A 341 -6.62 15.82 -23.62
C TRP A 341 -8.01 15.33 -23.19
N VAL A 342 -8.16 14.01 -23.22
CA VAL A 342 -9.28 13.31 -22.61
C VAL A 342 -8.71 12.38 -21.55
N VAL A 343 -9.35 12.35 -20.39
CA VAL A 343 -8.88 11.63 -19.21
C VAL A 343 -9.83 10.50 -18.88
N PHE A 344 -9.28 9.32 -18.62
CA PHE A 344 -10.04 8.13 -18.23
C PHE A 344 -9.46 7.52 -16.97
N GLN A 345 -10.32 6.88 -16.18
CA GLN A 345 -9.89 6.24 -14.94
C GLN A 345 -9.12 4.93 -15.21
N PRO A 346 -8.17 4.57 -14.33
CA PRO A 346 -7.74 5.36 -13.16
C PRO A 346 -6.76 6.48 -13.53
N ASP A 347 -5.84 6.23 -14.45
CA ASP A 347 -4.60 6.98 -14.63
C ASP A 347 -4.32 7.33 -16.10
N ILE A 348 -5.32 7.32 -16.98
CA ILE A 348 -5.12 7.39 -18.43
C ILE A 348 -5.35 8.80 -18.96
N VAL A 349 -4.43 9.26 -19.80
CA VAL A 349 -4.53 10.50 -20.59
C VAL A 349 -4.36 10.18 -22.06
N ILE A 350 -5.28 10.65 -22.89
CA ILE A 350 -5.27 10.44 -24.35
C ILE A 350 -5.24 11.80 -25.04
N ASP A 351 -4.28 11.99 -25.95
CA ASP A 351 -4.34 13.06 -26.95
C ASP A 351 -4.60 12.45 -28.32
N ALA A 352 -5.86 12.53 -28.78
CA ALA A 352 -6.29 11.94 -30.04
C ALA A 352 -5.66 12.63 -31.27
N LYS A 353 -5.24 13.90 -31.16
CA LYS A 353 -4.56 14.62 -32.25
C LYS A 353 -3.10 14.23 -32.35
N LEU A 354 -2.45 13.97 -31.21
CA LEU A 354 -1.08 13.45 -31.21
C LEU A 354 -1.01 11.94 -31.50
N GLY A 355 -2.14 11.23 -31.36
CA GLY A 355 -2.19 9.78 -31.53
C GLY A 355 -1.47 9.03 -30.39
N CYS A 356 -1.55 9.57 -29.16
CA CYS A 356 -0.84 9.02 -28.01
C CYS A 356 -1.76 8.82 -26.81
N LEU A 357 -1.58 7.68 -26.15
CA LEU A 357 -2.16 7.37 -24.85
C LEU A 357 -1.03 7.13 -23.86
N TRP A 358 -1.08 7.83 -22.72
CA TRP A 358 -0.15 7.67 -21.61
C TRP A 358 -0.88 7.24 -20.34
N ARG A 359 -0.12 6.66 -19.42
CA ARG A 359 -0.51 6.56 -18.01
C ARG A 359 0.18 7.64 -17.20
N VAL A 360 -0.50 8.17 -16.19
CA VAL A 360 0.05 9.11 -15.22
C VAL A 360 0.66 8.29 -14.09
N GLU A 361 1.96 8.47 -13.86
CA GLU A 361 2.73 7.74 -12.87
C GLU A 361 3.20 8.68 -11.75
N LEU A 362 3.30 8.14 -10.54
CA LEU A 362 3.71 8.86 -9.35
C LEU A 362 5.20 8.65 -9.06
N CYS A 363 5.99 9.72 -9.06
CA CYS A 363 7.40 9.68 -8.71
C CYS A 363 7.59 9.83 -7.19
N LEU A 364 7.50 8.73 -6.45
CA LEU A 364 7.57 8.74 -4.97
C LEU A 364 8.86 9.38 -4.42
N GLY A 365 10.00 9.18 -5.09
CA GLY A 365 11.28 9.77 -4.68
C GLY A 365 11.25 11.30 -4.67
N ASN A 366 10.67 11.92 -5.71
CA ASN A 366 10.53 13.38 -5.79
C ASN A 366 9.39 13.88 -4.92
N LEU A 367 8.31 13.10 -4.77
CA LEU A 367 7.25 13.45 -3.81
C LEU A 367 7.82 13.60 -2.40
N ALA A 368 8.73 12.71 -2.00
CA ALA A 368 9.40 12.75 -0.71
C ALA A 368 10.30 13.97 -0.50
N THR A 369 10.81 14.60 -1.58
CA THR A 369 11.60 15.82 -1.48
C THR A 369 10.74 17.08 -1.38
N VAL A 370 9.57 17.09 -2.04
CA VAL A 370 8.67 18.26 -2.05
C VAL A 370 7.81 18.30 -0.78
N LEU A 371 7.45 17.15 -0.20
CA LEU A 371 6.67 17.10 1.03
C LEU A 371 7.54 17.42 2.25
N VAL A 372 7.34 18.62 2.81
CA VAL A 372 8.17 19.17 3.90
C VAL A 372 7.91 18.45 5.22
N ASP A 373 6.63 18.25 5.56
CA ASP A 373 6.18 17.60 6.78
C ASP A 373 6.54 16.10 6.76
N LYS A 374 7.39 15.68 7.70
CA LYS A 374 7.93 14.32 7.76
C LYS A 374 6.94 13.31 8.29
N CYS A 375 6.05 13.69 9.20
CA CYS A 375 5.02 12.79 9.72
C CYS A 375 3.99 12.49 8.63
N ARG A 376 3.48 13.55 7.95
CA ARG A 376 2.59 13.37 6.79
C ARG A 376 3.23 12.62 5.63
N LEU A 377 4.55 12.76 5.46
CA LEU A 377 5.29 12.00 4.45
C LEU A 377 5.32 10.51 4.76
N VAL A 378 5.56 10.13 6.01
CA VAL A 378 5.52 8.74 6.44
C VAL A 378 4.13 8.15 6.23
N ASP A 379 3.09 8.84 6.71
CA ASP A 379 1.69 8.41 6.55
C ASP A 379 1.31 8.22 5.09
N CYS A 380 1.76 9.14 4.23
CA CYS A 380 1.52 9.05 2.80
C CYS A 380 2.28 7.86 2.17
N LEU A 381 3.57 7.70 2.46
CA LEU A 381 4.42 6.67 1.84
C LEU A 381 4.05 5.24 2.26
N VAL A 382 3.62 5.06 3.52
CA VAL A 382 3.15 3.77 4.05
C VAL A 382 1.97 3.22 3.24
N GLN A 383 1.19 4.10 2.62
CA GLN A 383 0.02 3.75 1.83
C GLN A 383 0.31 3.52 0.33
N ARG A 384 1.57 3.62 -0.11
CA ARG A 384 1.97 3.50 -1.52
C ARG A 384 2.58 2.15 -1.83
N VAL A 385 2.20 1.56 -2.96
CA VAL A 385 2.65 0.21 -3.36
C VAL A 385 4.18 0.11 -3.46
N ALA A 386 4.84 1.15 -3.97
CA ALA A 386 6.31 1.20 -4.09
C ALA A 386 6.98 2.04 -2.97
N GLY A 387 6.30 2.27 -1.85
CA GLY A 387 6.72 3.18 -0.78
C GLY A 387 7.91 2.69 0.05
N LYS A 388 8.11 1.37 0.21
CA LYS A 388 9.07 0.80 1.18
C LYS A 388 10.50 1.31 1.00
N LEU A 389 11.04 1.22 -0.21
CA LEU A 389 12.42 1.62 -0.49
C LEU A 389 12.62 3.13 -0.32
N VAL A 390 11.65 3.93 -0.76
CA VAL A 390 11.67 5.39 -0.62
C VAL A 390 11.61 5.78 0.86
N LEU A 391 10.73 5.15 1.63
CA LEU A 391 10.58 5.37 3.06
C LEU A 391 11.87 5.05 3.82
N LEU A 392 12.53 3.92 3.52
CA LEU A 392 13.83 3.58 4.12
C LEU A 392 14.91 4.62 3.78
N ASN A 393 14.92 5.15 2.56
CA ASN A 393 15.86 6.21 2.18
C ASN A 393 15.55 7.54 2.87
N VAL A 394 14.26 7.88 3.03
CA VAL A 394 13.83 9.06 3.82
C VAL A 394 14.27 8.92 5.26
N LEU A 395 14.09 7.75 5.89
CA LEU A 395 14.53 7.49 7.27
C LEU A 395 16.05 7.57 7.42
N ARG A 396 16.82 7.01 6.48
CA ARG A 396 18.29 7.15 6.46
C ARG A 396 18.74 8.61 6.42
N HIS A 397 18.08 9.42 5.60
CA HIS A 397 18.40 10.84 5.50
C HIS A 397 17.95 11.60 6.76
N LEU A 398 16.75 11.34 7.26
CA LEU A 398 16.20 11.97 8.46
C LEU A 398 17.02 11.64 9.71
N LEU A 399 17.64 10.46 9.76
CA LEU A 399 18.45 10.00 10.88
C LEU A 399 19.95 10.16 10.63
N ASP A 400 20.34 10.83 9.54
CA ASP A 400 21.75 11.10 9.26
C ASP A 400 22.32 11.99 10.39
N PRO A 401 23.34 11.50 11.13
CA PRO A 401 23.90 12.25 12.24
C PRO A 401 24.52 13.59 11.85
N LEU A 402 24.86 13.78 10.57
CA LEU A 402 25.41 15.04 10.05
C LEU A 402 24.34 16.10 9.83
N ILE A 403 23.07 15.71 9.67
CA ILE A 403 21.94 16.63 9.43
C ILE A 403 21.39 17.14 10.76
N GLY A 404 21.40 16.31 11.81
CA GLY A 404 21.03 16.72 13.17
C GLY A 404 19.56 17.10 13.32
N THR A 405 18.66 16.27 12.78
CA THR A 405 17.21 16.50 12.82
C THR A 405 16.67 16.52 14.25
N ASN A 406 15.61 17.28 14.50
CA ASN A 406 14.99 17.38 15.83
C ASN A 406 14.48 16.00 16.30
N LEU A 407 14.91 15.56 17.49
CA LEU A 407 14.52 14.29 18.08
C LEU A 407 13.01 14.18 18.31
N GLY A 408 12.30 15.28 18.56
CA GLY A 408 10.84 15.28 18.68
C GLY A 408 10.14 14.86 17.38
N VAL A 409 10.67 15.28 16.23
CA VAL A 409 10.13 14.85 14.92
C VAL A 409 10.46 13.38 14.67
N VAL A 410 11.65 12.93 15.07
CA VAL A 410 12.05 11.51 14.98
C VAL A 410 11.11 10.64 15.82
N ALA A 411 10.79 11.07 17.04
CA ALA A 411 9.87 10.41 17.95
C ALA A 411 8.50 10.21 17.31
N GLU A 412 7.90 11.29 16.80
CA GLU A 412 6.61 11.24 16.12
C GLU A 412 6.66 10.30 14.90
N VAL A 413 7.69 10.38 14.07
CA VAL A 413 7.86 9.49 12.90
C VAL A 413 7.91 8.02 13.32
N PHE A 414 8.62 7.69 14.39
CA PHE A 414 8.65 6.32 14.90
C PHE A 414 7.29 5.86 15.43
N ASP A 415 6.55 6.75 16.11
CA ASP A 415 5.22 6.42 16.62
C ASP A 415 4.26 6.08 15.48
N HIS A 416 4.24 6.85 14.38
CA HIS A 416 3.42 6.55 13.20
C HIS A 416 3.84 5.23 12.52
N LEU A 417 5.15 4.98 12.37
CA LEU A 417 5.65 3.73 11.79
C LEU A 417 5.28 2.50 12.63
N ASN A 418 5.47 2.59 13.94
CA ASN A 418 5.24 1.49 14.85
C ASN A 418 3.74 1.27 15.11
N GLU A 419 2.90 2.29 15.02
CA GLU A 419 1.43 2.13 15.01
C GLU A 419 0.96 1.29 13.82
N VAL A 420 1.50 1.58 12.63
CA VAL A 420 1.24 0.79 11.41
C VAL A 420 1.74 -0.64 11.57
N TYR A 421 2.96 -0.82 12.08
CA TYR A 421 3.52 -2.14 12.32
C TYR A 421 2.71 -2.92 13.36
N ARG A 422 2.24 -2.25 14.42
CA ARG A 422 1.38 -2.85 15.44
C ARG A 422 0.06 -3.33 14.84
N THR A 423 -0.59 -2.50 14.04
CA THR A 423 -1.84 -2.83 13.35
C THR A 423 -1.66 -4.05 12.44
N PHE A 424 -0.52 -4.12 11.75
CA PHE A 424 -0.19 -5.27 10.92
C PHE A 424 -0.05 -6.56 11.74
N LEU A 425 0.69 -6.54 12.85
CA LEU A 425 0.86 -7.70 13.74
C LEU A 425 -0.47 -8.19 14.30
N GLU A 426 -1.38 -7.28 14.64
CA GLU A 426 -2.72 -7.64 15.14
C GLU A 426 -3.56 -8.35 14.06
N ILE A 427 -3.51 -7.86 12.81
CA ILE A 427 -4.19 -8.49 11.68
C ILE A 427 -3.60 -9.88 11.41
N GLU A 428 -2.28 -10.03 11.43
CA GLU A 428 -1.63 -11.32 11.23
C GLU A 428 -1.99 -12.32 12.33
N MET A 429 -1.95 -11.90 13.60
CA MET A 429 -2.33 -12.75 14.73
C MET A 429 -3.79 -13.22 14.62
N GLN A 430 -4.72 -12.32 14.26
CA GLN A 430 -6.12 -12.69 14.02
C GLN A 430 -6.27 -13.68 12.87
N SER A 431 -5.49 -13.53 11.80
CA SER A 431 -5.52 -14.44 10.66
C SER A 431 -5.02 -15.85 10.99
N GLN A 432 -4.02 -15.98 11.87
CA GLN A 432 -3.46 -17.27 12.29
C GLN A 432 -4.36 -18.00 13.30
N MET A 433 -5.13 -17.26 14.12
CA MET A 433 -6.08 -17.86 15.07
C MET A 433 -7.38 -18.35 14.40
N ALA A 434 -7.65 -17.94 13.15
CA ALA A 434 -8.76 -18.44 12.35
C ALA A 434 -8.38 -19.78 11.68
N THR A 435 -8.64 -20.90 12.36
CA THR A 435 -8.49 -22.24 11.76
C THR A 435 -9.51 -22.49 10.63
N PRO A 436 -9.18 -23.28 9.60
CA PRO A 436 -10.09 -23.58 8.50
C PRO A 436 -11.11 -24.65 8.92
N ALA A 437 -12.23 -24.23 9.52
CA ALA A 437 -13.38 -25.10 9.75
C ALA A 437 -14.44 -24.88 8.66
N SER A 438 -14.64 -25.90 7.84
CA SER A 438 -15.72 -26.13 6.86
C SER A 438 -15.65 -25.38 5.52
N THR A 439 -15.48 -26.19 4.48
CA THR A 439 -15.82 -25.92 3.08
C THR A 439 -17.30 -25.52 2.95
N SER A 440 -17.55 -24.22 2.83
CA SER A 440 -18.73 -23.67 2.17
C SER A 440 -18.29 -22.39 1.43
N PRO A 441 -18.75 -22.10 0.19
CA PRO A 441 -18.29 -20.94 -0.59
C PRO A 441 -18.80 -19.59 -0.07
N PHE A 442 -19.34 -19.56 1.15
CA PHE A 442 -19.96 -18.41 1.80
C PHE A 442 -19.27 -18.14 3.14
N SER A 443 -18.00 -17.73 3.11
CA SER A 443 -17.33 -17.14 4.28
C SER A 443 -17.09 -15.67 4.00
N ARG A 444 -17.86 -14.83 4.72
CA ARG A 444 -17.67 -13.38 4.85
C ARG A 444 -16.21 -13.04 5.19
N PRO A 445 -15.69 -11.86 4.81
CA PRO A 445 -14.52 -11.32 5.51
C PRO A 445 -14.85 -11.20 7.01
N PRO A 446 -13.89 -11.47 7.90
CA PRO A 446 -14.13 -11.51 9.34
C PRO A 446 -14.70 -10.17 9.81
N SER A 447 -15.87 -10.24 10.45
CA SER A 447 -16.48 -9.14 11.18
C SER A 447 -15.73 -8.95 12.51
N GLY A 448 -14.55 -8.33 12.45
CA GLY A 448 -13.97 -7.61 13.57
C GLY A 448 -14.56 -6.19 13.66
N PRO A 449 -14.24 -5.39 14.70
CA PRO A 449 -14.57 -3.98 14.71
C PRO A 449 -14.00 -3.35 13.44
N LEU A 450 -14.86 -2.64 12.71
CA LEU A 450 -14.53 -1.94 11.48
C LEU A 450 -13.38 -0.96 11.73
N THR A 451 -12.15 -1.33 11.37
CA THR A 451 -11.13 -0.33 11.14
C THR A 451 -11.55 0.43 9.89
N THR A 452 -11.92 1.70 10.08
CA THR A 452 -12.24 2.64 9.00
C THR A 452 -11.01 2.99 8.17
N SER A 453 -9.81 2.59 8.62
CA SER A 453 -8.54 2.84 7.98
C SER A 453 -8.18 1.73 6.95
N PRO A 454 -7.73 2.10 5.74
CA PRO A 454 -7.21 1.15 4.78
C PRO A 454 -6.00 0.39 5.32
N ARG A 455 -5.85 -0.86 4.88
CA ARG A 455 -4.67 -1.67 5.18
C ARG A 455 -3.45 -1.00 4.54
N ALA A 456 -2.44 -0.71 5.35
CA ALA A 456 -1.17 -0.16 4.87
C ALA A 456 -0.55 -1.06 3.79
N ALA A 457 -0.09 -0.43 2.71
CA ALA A 457 0.58 -1.13 1.61
C ALA A 457 2.01 -1.53 1.98
N VAL A 458 2.65 -0.77 2.86
CA VAL A 458 4.03 -0.94 3.31
C VAL A 458 4.06 -1.07 4.81
N VAL A 459 4.85 -2.03 5.28
CA VAL A 459 5.19 -2.20 6.70
C VAL A 459 6.70 -2.22 6.81
N ILE A 460 7.22 -1.45 7.75
CA ILE A 460 8.64 -1.41 8.11
C ILE A 460 8.76 -2.16 9.44
N ASP A 461 9.41 -3.31 9.42
CA ASP A 461 9.63 -4.10 10.63
C ASP A 461 10.94 -3.71 11.34
N GLN A 462 11.20 -4.34 12.48
CA GLN A 462 12.42 -4.10 13.26
C GLN A 462 13.71 -4.52 12.51
N SER A 463 13.62 -5.52 11.62
CA SER A 463 14.77 -6.01 10.83
C SER A 463 15.14 -5.05 9.71
N ASP A 464 14.12 -4.49 9.05
CA ASP A 464 14.27 -3.42 8.05
C ASP A 464 14.93 -2.21 8.69
N MET A 465 14.44 -1.75 9.84
CA MET A 465 15.03 -0.62 10.58
C MET A 465 16.48 -0.92 10.99
N TYR A 466 16.75 -2.11 11.52
CA TYR A 466 18.09 -2.50 11.93
C TYR A 466 19.08 -2.49 10.75
N THR A 467 18.78 -3.28 9.71
CA THR A 467 19.70 -3.53 8.60
C THR A 467 19.83 -2.32 7.69
N SER A 468 18.70 -1.68 7.37
CA SER A 468 18.69 -0.60 6.39
C SER A 468 19.00 0.75 7.02
N VAL A 469 18.62 1.01 8.27
CA VAL A 469 18.68 2.36 8.85
C VAL A 469 19.71 2.45 9.97
N PHE A 470 19.63 1.61 11.01
CA PHE A 470 20.43 1.77 12.22
C PHE A 470 21.90 1.36 12.08
N VAL A 471 22.21 0.24 11.40
CA VAL A 471 23.61 -0.17 11.18
C VAL A 471 24.37 0.92 10.38
N PRO A 472 23.85 1.42 9.23
CA PRO A 472 24.56 2.45 8.47
C PRO A 472 24.78 3.77 9.20
N ILE A 473 23.85 4.21 10.07
CA ILE A 473 24.05 5.44 10.85
C ILE A 473 25.02 5.23 12.01
N ALA A 474 25.04 4.05 12.61
CA ALA A 474 25.94 3.73 13.72
C ALA A 474 27.41 3.66 13.24
N GLU A 475 27.65 3.07 12.07
CA GLU A 475 28.99 3.00 11.46
C GLU A 475 29.55 4.38 11.09
N LYS A 476 28.68 5.31 10.67
CA LYS A 476 29.09 6.68 10.27
C LYS A 476 29.28 7.65 11.45
N ALA A 477 28.82 7.29 12.65
CA ALA A 477 28.71 8.24 13.73
C ALA A 477 29.99 8.39 14.56
N GLU A 478 30.77 9.43 14.30
CA GLU A 478 31.93 9.81 15.11
C GLU A 478 31.65 10.98 16.09
N GLY A 479 32.25 10.94 17.28
CA GLY A 479 32.19 12.05 18.24
C GLY A 479 30.79 12.42 18.74
N ALA A 480 30.36 13.67 18.48
CA ALA A 480 29.06 14.20 18.89
C ALA A 480 27.89 13.53 18.16
N ALA A 481 28.11 13.07 16.93
CA ALA A 481 27.14 12.34 16.12
C ALA A 481 26.64 11.06 16.81
N GLY A 482 27.50 10.37 17.56
CA GLY A 482 27.10 9.17 18.30
C GLY A 482 26.12 9.43 19.44
N LYS A 483 26.02 10.67 19.98
CA LYS A 483 25.06 11.02 21.06
C LYS A 483 23.66 11.03 20.50
N PHE A 484 23.54 11.54 19.28
CA PHE A 484 22.31 11.50 18.51
C PHE A 484 21.90 10.06 18.19
N VAL A 485 22.82 9.20 17.71
CA VAL A 485 22.49 7.78 17.42
C VAL A 485 21.96 7.04 18.66
N VAL A 486 22.58 7.22 19.82
CA VAL A 486 22.07 6.60 21.07
C VAL A 486 20.68 7.12 21.42
N ALA A 487 20.44 8.43 21.29
CA ALA A 487 19.12 9.00 21.54
C ALA A 487 18.06 8.46 20.57
N VAL A 488 18.39 8.35 19.28
CA VAL A 488 17.51 7.77 18.25
C VAL A 488 17.15 6.31 18.57
N LEU A 489 18.13 5.49 18.95
CA LEU A 489 17.88 4.09 19.31
C LEU A 489 16.99 3.96 20.56
N ILE A 490 17.21 4.80 21.58
CA ILE A 490 16.36 4.83 22.77
C ILE A 490 14.94 5.27 22.41
N GLU A 491 14.81 6.28 21.54
CA GLU A 491 13.51 6.78 21.07
C GLU A 491 12.73 5.71 20.30
N TYR A 492 13.42 4.93 19.46
CA TYR A 492 12.80 3.80 18.76
C TYR A 492 12.35 2.70 19.72
N VAL A 493 13.17 2.37 20.73
CA VAL A 493 12.81 1.42 21.79
C VAL A 493 11.59 1.92 22.59
N ARG A 494 11.53 3.21 22.93
CA ARG A 494 10.36 3.82 23.57
C ARG A 494 9.12 3.62 22.70
N SER A 495 9.19 4.01 21.43
CA SER A 495 8.06 3.93 20.50
C SER A 495 7.54 2.50 20.32
N LEU A 496 8.44 1.50 20.25
CA LEU A 496 8.06 0.08 20.24
C LEU A 496 7.36 -0.32 21.55
N GLY A 497 7.87 0.12 22.70
CA GLY A 497 7.29 -0.14 24.01
C GLY A 497 5.88 0.43 24.16
N ASP A 498 5.68 1.68 23.75
CA ASP A 498 4.37 2.36 23.81
C ASP A 498 3.33 1.68 22.91
N ASN A 499 3.77 1.20 21.74
CA ASN A 499 2.95 0.39 20.83
C ASN A 499 2.84 -1.10 21.26
N ARG A 500 3.38 -1.47 22.42
CA ARG A 500 3.37 -2.85 22.96
C ARG A 500 3.94 -3.89 21.99
N ILE A 501 5.00 -3.52 21.28
CA ILE A 501 5.75 -4.41 20.39
C ILE A 501 6.98 -4.88 21.16
N PRO A 502 7.22 -6.21 21.29
CA PRO A 502 8.42 -6.71 21.95
C PRO A 502 9.66 -6.33 21.12
N VAL A 503 10.63 -5.70 21.77
CA VAL A 503 11.89 -5.29 21.16
C VAL A 503 12.77 -6.52 20.95
N GLN A 504 13.28 -6.69 19.72
CA GLN A 504 14.17 -7.78 19.38
C GLN A 504 15.58 -7.56 19.95
N HIS A 505 16.23 -8.65 20.39
CA HIS A 505 17.50 -8.58 21.12
C HIS A 505 18.63 -7.87 20.36
N TYR A 506 18.65 -7.97 19.02
CA TYR A 506 19.70 -7.37 18.18
C TYR A 506 19.68 -5.82 18.22
N LEU A 507 18.52 -5.20 18.49
CA LEU A 507 18.42 -3.75 18.69
C LEU A 507 19.10 -3.33 19.98
N TYR A 508 18.89 -4.09 21.05
CA TYR A 508 19.57 -3.87 22.33
C TYR A 508 21.07 -4.12 22.24
N GLU A 509 21.50 -5.14 21.51
CA GLU A 509 22.92 -5.40 21.24
C GLU A 509 23.58 -4.19 20.55
N LEU A 510 22.97 -3.64 19.50
CA LEU A 510 23.47 -2.46 18.82
C LEU A 510 23.54 -1.24 19.76
N LEU A 511 22.50 -1.02 20.57
CA LEU A 511 22.46 0.06 21.55
C LEU A 511 23.57 -0.08 22.60
N ILE A 512 23.76 -1.27 23.16
CA ILE A 512 24.81 -1.56 24.16
C ILE A 512 26.19 -1.35 23.55
N ASN A 513 26.47 -1.93 22.38
CA ASN A 513 27.76 -1.80 21.71
C ASN A 513 28.06 -0.32 21.40
N THR A 514 27.07 0.43 20.91
CA THR A 514 27.20 1.87 20.63
C THR A 514 27.51 2.66 21.91
N MET A 515 26.89 2.34 23.05
CA MET A 515 27.16 3.01 24.33
C MET A 515 28.54 2.67 24.90
N VAL A 516 28.97 1.40 24.78
CA VAL A 516 30.28 0.92 25.26
C VAL A 516 31.42 1.55 24.46
N HIS A 517 31.33 1.57 23.13
CA HIS A 517 32.32 2.24 22.28
C HIS A 517 32.51 3.71 22.65
N ARG A 518 31.46 4.35 23.18
CA ARG A 518 31.46 5.76 23.58
C ARG A 518 31.73 5.99 25.06
N LYS A 519 32.01 4.92 25.83
CA LYS A 519 32.27 4.96 27.28
C LYS A 519 31.12 5.61 28.09
N ALA A 520 29.89 5.52 27.60
CA ALA A 520 28.69 6.04 28.27
C ALA A 520 28.18 5.08 29.36
N PHE A 521 29.08 4.62 30.23
CA PHE A 521 28.83 3.51 31.16
C PHE A 521 27.74 3.81 32.20
N PHE A 522 27.64 5.07 32.65
CA PHE A 522 26.60 5.46 33.61
C PHE A 522 25.19 5.31 33.03
N GLN A 523 24.97 5.77 31.79
CA GLN A 523 23.68 5.63 31.11
C GLN A 523 23.36 4.15 30.83
N LEU A 524 24.36 3.38 30.38
CA LEU A 524 24.21 1.94 30.19
C LEU A 524 23.81 1.23 31.50
N HIS A 525 24.45 1.58 32.61
CA HIS A 525 24.12 1.03 33.94
C HIS A 525 22.65 1.31 34.29
N GLN A 526 22.20 2.56 34.13
CA GLN A 526 20.83 2.95 34.43
C GLN A 526 19.81 2.19 33.56
N LEU A 527 20.05 2.07 32.25
CA LEU A 527 19.13 1.38 31.35
C LEU A 527 18.98 -0.11 31.69
N LEU A 528 20.06 -0.75 32.13
CA LEU A 528 20.05 -2.16 32.57
C LEU A 528 19.42 -2.32 33.97
N GLN A 529 19.72 -1.40 34.89
CA GLN A 529 19.21 -1.45 36.27
C GLN A 529 17.71 -1.16 36.34
N TYR A 530 17.20 -0.21 35.56
CA TYR A 530 15.78 0.14 35.50
C TYR A 530 14.98 -0.71 34.50
N HIS A 531 15.56 -1.79 33.96
CA HIS A 531 14.91 -2.74 33.06
C HIS A 531 14.31 -2.10 31.79
N VAL A 532 14.93 -1.02 31.30
CA VAL A 532 14.57 -0.44 29.98
C VAL A 532 14.99 -1.41 28.88
N VAL A 533 16.13 -2.07 29.06
CA VAL A 533 16.55 -3.21 28.22
C VAL A 533 15.89 -4.47 28.76
N SER A 534 15.13 -5.16 27.91
CA SER A 534 14.49 -6.42 28.29
C SER A 534 15.53 -7.51 28.54
N ASP A 535 15.36 -8.25 29.63
CA ASP A 535 16.27 -9.34 29.99
C ASP A 535 16.23 -10.45 28.92
N SER A 536 17.39 -10.92 28.49
CA SER A 536 17.49 -12.08 27.60
C SER A 536 18.84 -12.79 27.75
N LYS A 537 18.86 -14.11 27.49
CA LYS A 537 20.10 -14.91 27.55
C LYS A 537 21.20 -14.37 26.60
N PRO A 538 20.90 -14.01 25.33
CA PRO A 538 21.91 -13.46 24.43
C PRO A 538 22.53 -12.16 24.94
N LEU A 539 21.73 -11.26 25.52
CA LEU A 539 22.23 -9.98 26.05
C LEU A 539 23.08 -10.17 27.30
N ALA A 540 22.74 -11.12 28.18
CA ALA A 540 23.59 -11.44 29.32
C ALA A 540 24.96 -11.97 28.87
N CYS A 541 25.01 -12.84 27.86
CA CYS A 541 26.26 -13.32 27.26
C CYS A 541 27.08 -12.17 26.65
N LEU A 542 26.41 -11.21 25.99
CA LEU A 542 27.06 -10.00 25.49
C LEU A 542 27.67 -9.17 26.64
N LEU A 543 26.94 -8.94 27.73
CA LEU A 543 27.46 -8.18 28.87
C LEU A 543 28.68 -8.86 29.51
N LEU A 544 28.68 -10.19 29.57
CA LEU A 544 29.83 -10.96 30.07
C LEU A 544 31.07 -10.81 29.16
N SER A 545 30.88 -10.74 27.85
CA SER A 545 32.01 -10.51 26.93
C SER A 545 32.60 -9.10 27.05
N LEU A 546 31.81 -8.14 27.54
CA LEU A 546 32.18 -6.75 27.73
C LEU A 546 32.83 -6.44 29.09
N GLU A 547 32.96 -7.43 29.99
CA GLU A 547 33.47 -7.26 31.36
C GLU A 547 34.85 -6.59 31.41
N ASN A 548 35.75 -6.92 30.47
CA ASN A 548 37.09 -6.35 30.43
C ASN A 548 37.10 -4.82 30.18
N ILE A 549 36.07 -4.32 29.49
CA ILE A 549 35.90 -2.90 29.16
C ILE A 549 35.05 -2.20 30.22
N TYR A 550 34.05 -2.90 30.73
CA TYR A 550 33.11 -2.40 31.74
C TYR A 550 32.93 -3.44 32.85
N PRO A 551 33.71 -3.36 33.95
CA PRO A 551 33.72 -4.40 34.99
C PRO A 551 32.36 -4.65 35.65
N ALA A 552 31.52 -3.62 35.78
CA ALA A 552 30.17 -3.77 36.33
C ALA A 552 29.22 -4.57 35.42
N ALA A 553 29.57 -4.80 34.15
CA ALA A 553 28.79 -5.64 33.24
C ALA A 553 28.65 -7.08 33.75
N HIS A 554 29.66 -7.59 34.46
CA HIS A 554 29.63 -8.94 35.03
C HIS A 554 28.46 -9.12 35.99
N GLN A 555 28.34 -8.23 36.99
CA GLN A 555 27.26 -8.30 37.97
C GLN A 555 25.90 -8.07 37.31
N LEU A 556 25.80 -7.09 36.39
CA LEU A 556 24.56 -6.80 35.67
C LEU A 556 24.10 -7.99 34.81
N ALA A 557 25.03 -8.74 34.21
CA ALA A 557 24.72 -9.96 33.47
C ALA A 557 24.20 -11.07 34.38
N LEU A 558 24.83 -11.30 35.53
CA LEU A 558 24.35 -12.27 36.52
C LEU A 558 22.97 -11.89 37.07
N ASP A 559 22.76 -10.61 37.36
CA ASP A 559 21.46 -10.10 37.81
C ASP A 559 20.38 -10.31 36.74
N MET A 560 20.70 -10.07 35.46
CA MET A 560 19.82 -10.34 34.31
C MET A 560 19.48 -11.82 34.19
N LEU A 561 20.47 -12.72 34.23
CA LEU A 561 20.23 -14.16 34.18
C LEU A 561 19.38 -14.65 35.36
N LYS A 562 19.63 -14.11 36.56
CA LYS A 562 18.89 -14.45 37.76
C LYS A 562 17.43 -14.04 37.66
N ARG A 563 17.13 -12.85 37.11
CA ARG A 563 15.75 -12.37 36.88
C ARG A 563 14.99 -13.21 35.86
N LEU A 564 15.66 -13.75 34.84
CA LEU A 564 15.03 -14.64 33.86
C LEU A 564 14.49 -15.95 34.46
N GLY A 565 15.04 -16.41 35.58
CA GLY A 565 14.63 -17.63 36.30
C GLY A 565 14.87 -18.96 35.56
N THR A 566 15.04 -18.92 34.24
CA THR A 566 15.25 -20.05 33.33
C THR A 566 16.71 -20.23 32.91
N ALA A 567 17.63 -19.47 33.51
CA ALA A 567 19.04 -19.41 33.13
C ALA A 567 20.00 -19.93 34.23
N ASN A 568 19.54 -20.89 35.05
CA ASN A 568 20.31 -21.40 36.18
C ASN A 568 21.58 -22.13 35.76
N GLU A 569 21.56 -22.84 34.63
CA GLU A 569 22.74 -23.53 34.09
C GLU A 569 23.79 -22.54 33.61
N GLU A 570 23.37 -21.50 32.89
CA GLU A 570 24.24 -20.45 32.38
C GLU A 570 24.93 -19.68 33.53
N ILE A 571 24.20 -19.35 34.61
CA ILE A 571 24.78 -18.71 35.81
C ILE A 571 25.88 -19.59 36.42
N VAL A 572 25.63 -20.89 36.53
CA VAL A 572 26.59 -21.85 37.07
C VAL A 572 27.83 -21.92 36.17
N GLU A 573 27.67 -21.98 34.86
CA GLU A 573 28.81 -22.00 33.92
C GLU A 573 29.66 -20.73 34.02
N VAL A 574 29.03 -19.56 34.17
CA VAL A 574 29.73 -18.29 34.37
C VAL A 574 30.54 -18.28 35.66
N LEU A 575 29.94 -18.67 36.79
CA LEU A 575 30.64 -18.71 38.09
C LEU A 575 31.81 -19.72 38.09
N LEU A 576 31.62 -20.87 37.45
CA LEU A 576 32.68 -21.87 37.29
C LEU A 576 33.84 -21.34 36.42
N SER A 577 33.53 -20.63 35.32
CA SER A 577 34.56 -20.03 34.45
C SER A 577 35.42 -18.99 35.18
N LYS A 578 34.85 -18.28 36.15
CA LYS A 578 35.52 -17.26 37.00
C LYS A 578 36.20 -17.84 38.24
N LYS A 579 36.23 -19.17 38.39
CA LYS A 579 36.79 -19.87 39.56
C LYS A 579 36.04 -19.58 40.88
N GLN A 580 34.80 -19.09 40.82
CA GLN A 580 33.94 -18.84 41.98
C GLN A 580 33.09 -20.08 42.31
N ILE A 581 33.79 -21.18 42.62
CA ILE A 581 33.18 -22.52 42.69
C ILE A 581 32.26 -22.67 43.92
N LEU A 582 32.65 -22.08 45.05
CA LEU A 582 31.84 -22.12 46.27
C LEU A 582 30.54 -21.31 46.12
N ASP A 583 30.58 -20.20 45.39
CA ASP A 583 29.39 -19.38 45.12
C ASP A 583 28.44 -20.09 44.14
N ALA A 584 28.99 -20.83 43.16
CA ALA A 584 28.20 -21.70 42.29
C ALA A 584 27.49 -22.82 43.08
N LEU A 585 28.17 -23.46 44.04
CA LEU A 585 27.56 -24.46 44.93
C LEU A 585 26.47 -23.87 45.82
N ARG A 586 26.71 -22.67 46.37
CA ARG A 586 25.72 -21.94 47.17
C ARG A 586 24.49 -21.56 46.35
N PHE A 587 24.68 -21.12 45.10
CA PHE A 587 23.59 -20.78 44.19
C PHE A 587 22.70 -21.99 43.89
N ILE A 588 23.29 -23.14 43.55
CA ILE A 588 22.55 -24.39 43.30
C ILE A 588 21.79 -24.85 44.55
N ARG A 589 22.43 -24.77 45.73
CA ARG A 589 21.77 -25.09 47.01
C ARG A 589 20.60 -24.17 47.30
N GLY A 590 20.73 -22.87 47.02
CA GLY A 590 19.68 -21.87 47.21
C GLY A 590 18.49 -22.00 46.26
N ASN A 591 18.73 -22.42 45.01
CA ASN A 591 17.69 -22.54 43.98
C ASN A 591 17.08 -23.95 43.87
N GLY A 592 17.51 -24.90 44.72
CA GLY A 592 16.96 -26.26 44.75
C GLY A 592 17.33 -27.14 43.54
N THR A 593 18.30 -26.74 42.72
CA THR A 593 18.73 -27.47 41.52
C THR A 593 19.88 -28.45 41.78
N VAL A 594 20.14 -28.78 43.05
CA VAL A 594 21.25 -29.63 43.52
C VAL A 594 21.25 -31.00 42.82
N GLU A 595 20.07 -31.56 42.60
CA GLU A 595 19.91 -32.88 42.00
C GLU A 595 20.26 -32.92 40.51
N GLN A 596 20.03 -31.82 39.79
CA GLN A 596 20.26 -31.69 38.35
C GLN A 596 21.70 -31.24 38.01
N ALA A 597 22.46 -30.77 39.00
CA ALA A 597 23.82 -30.28 38.81
C ALA A 597 24.81 -31.41 38.40
N SER A 598 25.65 -31.13 37.40
CA SER A 598 26.70 -32.04 36.95
C SER A 598 27.90 -32.01 37.89
N ALA A 599 28.09 -33.07 38.67
CA ALA A 599 29.24 -33.21 39.58
C ALA A 599 30.59 -33.10 38.84
N ARG A 600 30.66 -33.65 37.62
CA ARG A 600 31.85 -33.64 36.78
C ARG A 600 32.35 -32.23 36.47
N LYS A 601 31.46 -31.32 36.04
CA LYS A 601 31.82 -29.94 35.68
C LYS A 601 32.44 -29.20 36.88
N PHE A 602 31.87 -29.39 38.07
CA PHE A 602 32.35 -28.76 39.31
C PHE A 602 33.70 -29.32 39.77
N LEU A 603 33.88 -30.65 39.72
CA LEU A 603 35.14 -31.30 40.11
C LEU A 603 36.29 -30.95 39.14
N GLU A 604 36.01 -30.89 37.83
CA GLU A 604 37.00 -30.46 36.83
C GLU A 604 37.38 -28.98 37.03
N ALA A 605 36.41 -28.10 37.29
CA ALA A 605 36.68 -26.69 37.61
C ALA A 605 37.51 -26.53 38.90
N ALA A 606 37.21 -27.30 39.96
CA ALA A 606 37.92 -27.27 41.24
C ALA A 606 39.35 -27.83 41.15
N ARG A 607 39.58 -28.78 40.24
CA ARG A 607 40.93 -29.26 39.95
C ARG A 607 41.75 -28.21 39.21
N ASN A 608 41.15 -27.48 38.27
CA ASN A 608 41.81 -26.44 37.50
C ASN A 608 42.18 -25.18 38.33
N THR A 609 41.62 -25.02 39.54
CA THR A 609 42.05 -23.99 40.50
C THR A 609 43.36 -24.31 41.21
N GLY A 610 43.75 -25.59 41.32
CA GLY A 610 44.99 -26.02 41.99
C GLY A 610 44.98 -25.89 43.52
N ASP A 611 43.80 -25.73 44.13
CA ASP A 611 43.59 -25.62 45.58
C ASP A 611 42.90 -26.89 46.10
N ASP A 612 43.65 -27.71 46.84
CA ASP A 612 43.20 -29.01 47.37
C ASP A 612 42.01 -28.86 48.35
N ASN A 613 41.91 -27.72 49.05
CA ASN A 613 40.82 -27.47 50.00
C ASN A 613 39.49 -27.20 49.28
N ILE A 614 39.53 -26.48 48.15
CA ILE A 614 38.35 -26.23 47.32
C ILE A 614 37.91 -27.53 46.66
N PHE A 615 38.84 -28.32 46.13
CA PHE A 615 38.53 -29.63 45.55
C PHE A 615 37.88 -30.58 46.56
N TYR A 616 38.45 -30.70 47.76
CA TYR A 616 37.90 -31.54 48.82
C TYR A 616 36.50 -31.08 49.26
N SER A 617 36.28 -29.76 49.35
CA SER A 617 34.97 -29.19 49.71
C SER A 617 33.90 -29.49 48.66
N VAL A 618 34.23 -29.39 47.37
CA VAL A 618 33.33 -29.70 46.25
C VAL A 618 33.06 -31.21 46.19
N PHE A 619 34.08 -32.03 46.41
CA PHE A 619 33.95 -33.49 46.46
C PHE A 619 33.00 -33.92 47.58
N LYS A 620 33.23 -33.44 48.81
CA LYS A 620 32.35 -33.71 49.97
C LYS A 620 30.92 -33.23 49.74
N PHE A 621 30.73 -32.09 49.07
CA PHE A 621 29.38 -31.60 48.74
C PHE A 621 28.62 -32.58 47.84
N PHE A 622 29.24 -33.09 46.78
CA PHE A 622 28.58 -34.03 45.87
C PHE A 622 28.51 -35.45 46.45
N GLU A 623 29.42 -35.85 47.32
CA GLU A 623 29.34 -37.09 48.11
C GLU A 623 28.08 -37.10 48.98
N GLN A 624 27.85 -36.03 49.75
CA GLN A 624 26.64 -35.85 50.57
C GLN A 624 25.36 -35.83 49.71
N ARG A 625 25.42 -35.22 48.53
CA ARG A 625 24.30 -35.24 47.58
C ARG A 625 24.01 -36.67 47.09
N ASN A 626 25.04 -37.43 46.73
CA ASN A 626 24.88 -38.79 46.24
C ASN A 626 24.32 -39.71 47.34
N GLU A 627 24.74 -39.52 48.60
CA GLU A 627 24.15 -40.21 49.75
C GLU A 627 22.66 -39.90 49.89
N GLN A 628 22.26 -38.63 49.75
CA GLN A 628 20.85 -38.23 49.83
C GLN A 628 20.00 -38.70 48.65
N LEU A 629 20.52 -38.67 47.42
CA LEU A 629 19.76 -39.02 46.22
C LEU A 629 19.74 -40.52 45.90
N ARG A 630 20.82 -41.23 46.22
CA ARG A 630 21.06 -42.61 45.77
C ARG A 630 21.34 -43.58 46.92
N GLY A 631 21.36 -43.10 48.17
CA GLY A 631 21.60 -43.94 49.35
C GLY A 631 23.05 -44.39 49.53
N GLY A 632 24.01 -43.80 48.82
CA GLY A 632 25.44 -44.09 48.96
C GLY A 632 26.34 -43.02 48.34
N PRO A 633 27.60 -42.89 48.80
CA PRO A 633 28.51 -41.79 48.43
C PRO A 633 29.06 -41.86 46.99
N ASN A 634 28.90 -43.02 46.33
CA ASN A 634 29.57 -43.34 45.08
C ASN A 634 29.09 -42.48 43.90
N PHE A 635 30.05 -41.90 43.17
CA PHE A 635 29.82 -41.19 41.92
C PHE A 635 29.65 -42.18 40.73
N THR A 636 28.82 -41.84 39.75
CA THR A 636 28.63 -42.71 38.57
C THR A 636 29.75 -42.49 37.53
N LYS A 637 29.94 -43.44 36.60
CA LYS A 637 30.95 -43.34 35.53
C LYS A 637 30.82 -42.08 34.65
N GLY A 638 29.67 -41.40 34.66
CA GLY A 638 29.47 -40.11 33.98
C GLY A 638 29.84 -38.88 34.83
N ASP A 639 29.95 -39.03 36.15
CA ASP A 639 30.21 -37.95 37.12
C ASP A 639 31.72 -37.70 37.35
N ILE A 640 32.59 -38.63 36.92
CA ILE A 640 34.04 -38.60 37.13
C ILE A 640 34.73 -38.76 35.77
N SER A 641 35.61 -37.82 35.37
CA SER A 641 36.51 -38.10 34.25
C SER A 641 37.57 -39.11 34.70
N ASN A 642 37.94 -40.08 33.86
CA ASN A 642 38.83 -41.21 34.17
C ASN A 642 40.23 -40.85 34.78
N LYS A 643 40.52 -39.57 35.01
CA LYS A 643 41.71 -39.05 35.68
C LYS A 643 41.48 -38.56 37.13
N SER A 644 40.26 -38.60 37.70
CA SER A 644 40.00 -38.16 39.09
C SER A 644 40.26 -39.23 40.17
N LEU A 645 40.56 -40.46 39.78
CA LEU A 645 40.81 -41.58 40.70
C LEU A 645 42.17 -41.52 41.43
N SER A 646 43.01 -40.51 41.17
CA SER A 646 44.37 -40.45 41.74
C SER A 646 44.47 -39.68 43.06
N ALA A 647 43.36 -39.21 43.65
CA ALA A 647 43.38 -38.45 44.91
C ALA A 647 42.80 -39.23 46.12
N GLU A 648 42.32 -40.46 45.93
CA GLU A 648 41.92 -41.35 47.04
C GLU A 648 43.13 -42.06 47.70
N GLN A 649 44.35 -41.71 47.30
CA GLN A 649 45.58 -42.20 47.90
C GLN A 649 46.51 -41.02 48.19
N HIS A 650 46.17 -40.21 49.20
CA HIS A 650 47.10 -39.71 50.22
C HIS A 650 46.38 -38.97 51.35
#